data_AF-A0A059EE74-F1
#
_entry.id   AF-A0A059EE74-F1
#
_cell.length_a   1.000
_cell.length_b   1.000
_cell.length_c   1.000
_cell.angle_alpha   90.00
_cell.angle_beta   90.00
_cell.angle_gamma   90.00
#
_symmetry.space_group_name_H-M   'P 1'
#
loop_
_entity.id
_entity.type
_entity.pdbx_description
1 polymer ?
#
loop_
_entity_poly.entity_id
_entity_poly.type
_entity_poly.pdbx_seq_one_letter_code
_entity_poly.pdbx_strand_id
1 'polypeptide(L)'
;MLPFSTSHHALRKWYPGLIALVCAVLLAACGGGGGSGGSDPAPAPPPAPPAPSGISFELEGTATKGVILGGTVRVLDANDASVEIATGTTTTFDGSFDLSVLGSTGFGGQVVKIVVTGGSGAVMVCDAPSGCYDVDFGETFEISDEFELSAIIETPTDGGSATVHVNAITTLAAELMEYNANGDVLDRTDIVAANSQVADLFGLESEDLTSLPGVDVTAAEPGNDLPADILRAAYVNAGFLGALLEGSGPLDQRMDALIQDFTENGGQMIMNEAEDNPAVLSMEDVFVSAVETTERFPREGEAFSEANEKLEADYLAIVATAAGTRSSDLPERPVLKVSTTEMSFRGVRGRTIEGAEIHIAGEGIPWKIKQVAPWLTFSRTEGTGHATVRVTPLTDMAEAGQNEGIFIVYDTKAPKQHIVDVSFAMGNELIVSVLDGPDLEAVQGSTEALTRRVSVEGLDVSWKAEPLQDWVSVTPSSASQPDFATITMSPTDLAPGKYRADVKFVDTNFDQSFTVGLDVYIEPRRILVEETGVSFSHFPAKSILDREITVSENSGDPLDWTATDNAAWLTVTPSGQTLGVLTLQADPTGLAAGVVHMAQVEVRTDNTFVQNTEHVEVSLWIGVEDPEARIEVTNNAIGARNIVADPVRPYFYANTTDRDYIVDKNVDIFNVYTGELVETIENVSPKNGVMTISPDGSFLYVFDETNNNIVPVDLSTYEVQEGWSTEYFDSMVVRRVNGKEILFTGSGLAYDLANREQLDVDFGLYTYNNRNSVDVSRNGEKLCLLDEGLSPFSLYCFSLTYRHRDGGTLHSLYHGDVDHGVGSGGADTALSLDGTVAYTASGSPYQFNVFDTTTLKQVQTLAGNPYPTAAEVDVNGIFYGGFRITRDQGDVWAYDREGSLIKKYSVGKSSDQLRQRQLIISGDGSRIIGAISDYFDPVDGYTAILAAE
;
A
#
# COMPACT_ATOMS: atom_id res chain seq x y z
N MET A 1 24.86 -5.94 -52.31
CA MET A 1 24.05 -6.32 -51.13
C MET A 1 24.67 -5.64 -49.94
N LEU A 2 23.90 -4.70 -49.38
CA LEU A 2 24.34 -3.55 -48.58
C LEU A 2 24.43 -3.87 -47.07
N PRO A 3 25.11 -3.03 -46.26
CA PRO A 3 25.69 -3.40 -44.97
C PRO A 3 25.10 -2.66 -43.74
N PHE A 4 25.46 -3.19 -42.55
CA PHE A 4 25.78 -2.58 -41.23
C PHE A 4 25.31 -1.15 -40.86
N SER A 5 24.78 -0.99 -39.64
CA SER A 5 25.55 -0.53 -38.45
C SER A 5 24.66 -0.32 -37.21
N THR A 6 25.25 -0.59 -36.04
CA THR A 6 24.74 -0.58 -34.67
C THR A 6 25.06 0.71 -33.90
N SER A 7 24.55 0.78 -32.65
CA SER A 7 24.99 1.54 -31.45
C SER A 7 24.44 2.97 -31.23
N HIS A 8 24.25 3.48 -30.01
CA HIS A 8 23.89 3.00 -28.66
C HIS A 8 23.62 4.27 -27.80
N HIS A 9 22.79 4.14 -26.76
CA HIS A 9 22.83 4.84 -25.46
C HIS A 9 22.62 6.38 -25.31
N ALA A 10 21.54 6.69 -24.57
CA ALA A 10 21.52 7.25 -23.20
C ALA A 10 20.95 8.67 -22.94
N LEU A 11 19.90 8.66 -22.10
CA LEU A 11 19.64 9.50 -20.91
C LEU A 11 19.01 10.92 -21.03
N ARG A 12 17.78 10.99 -20.46
CA ARG A 12 17.26 11.88 -19.39
C ARG A 12 17.04 13.39 -19.63
N LYS A 13 15.81 13.76 -19.21
CA LYS A 13 15.33 14.94 -18.43
C LYS A 13 14.84 16.22 -19.14
N TRP A 14 13.51 16.34 -19.04
CA TRP A 14 12.61 17.48 -18.83
C TRP A 14 13.17 18.91 -18.61
N TYR A 15 12.62 19.85 -19.44
CA TYR A 15 11.96 21.17 -19.21
C TYR A 15 12.49 22.17 -18.17
N PRO A 16 12.29 23.51 -18.31
CA PRO A 16 11.14 24.24 -18.94
C PRO A 16 11.59 25.33 -19.96
N GLY A 17 10.77 25.85 -20.87
CA GLY A 17 9.58 26.68 -20.68
C GLY A 17 9.76 28.01 -21.47
N LEU A 18 8.64 28.55 -21.95
CA LEU A 18 8.37 29.89 -22.49
C LEU A 18 8.66 30.25 -23.98
N ILE A 19 7.53 30.43 -24.70
CA ILE A 19 7.05 31.66 -25.37
C ILE A 19 7.63 32.09 -26.74
N ALA A 20 6.68 32.31 -27.66
CA ALA A 20 6.66 33.25 -28.80
C ALA A 20 7.62 32.97 -29.98
N LEU A 21 7.36 33.33 -31.22
CA LEU A 21 6.22 33.85 -31.98
C LEU A 21 6.76 33.93 -33.43
N VAL A 22 5.96 33.45 -34.39
CA VAL A 22 5.85 33.88 -35.80
C VAL A 22 7.09 33.86 -36.73
N CYS A 23 6.94 32.94 -37.68
CA CYS A 23 7.17 33.01 -39.13
C CYS A 23 7.76 34.27 -39.79
N ALA A 24 8.64 33.94 -40.75
CA ALA A 24 8.65 34.38 -42.15
C ALA A 24 9.86 35.24 -42.56
N VAL A 25 10.76 34.56 -43.28
CA VAL A 25 11.84 35.14 -44.10
C VAL A 25 11.28 35.37 -45.49
N LEU A 26 11.44 36.57 -46.05
CA LEU A 26 11.51 36.71 -47.51
C LEU A 26 12.56 37.74 -47.96
N LEU A 27 13.34 37.26 -48.92
CA LEU A 27 13.91 37.95 -50.10
C LEU A 27 14.92 39.10 -49.93
N ALA A 28 16.10 38.83 -50.46
CA ALA A 28 17.28 39.69 -50.50
C ALA A 28 17.25 40.71 -51.65
N ALA A 29 17.66 41.93 -51.31
CA ALA A 29 17.94 43.03 -52.21
C ALA A 29 19.27 42.85 -52.98
N CYS A 30 19.33 43.45 -54.17
CA CYS A 30 20.49 43.52 -55.05
C CYS A 30 21.04 44.97 -55.10
N GLY A 31 22.37 45.12 -55.03
CA GLY A 31 23.16 46.33 -55.35
C GLY A 31 23.23 47.38 -54.23
N GLY A 32 24.35 47.60 -53.52
CA GLY A 32 25.64 48.14 -54.00
C GLY A 32 25.49 49.66 -54.26
N GLY A 33 26.14 50.63 -53.60
CA GLY A 33 27.35 50.70 -52.81
C GLY A 33 28.08 52.00 -53.21
N GLY A 34 28.33 52.92 -52.26
CA GLY A 34 29.42 53.91 -52.35
C GLY A 34 29.08 55.40 -52.37
N GLY A 35 29.42 56.10 -51.28
CA GLY A 35 30.52 57.08 -51.36
C GLY A 35 30.22 58.57 -51.50
N SER A 36 30.16 59.24 -50.34
CA SER A 36 30.77 60.55 -50.00
C SER A 36 30.40 61.85 -50.73
N GLY A 37 29.92 62.82 -49.94
CA GLY A 37 30.62 64.10 -49.78
C GLY A 37 30.11 65.26 -50.62
N GLY A 38 29.11 65.98 -50.09
CA GLY A 38 28.94 67.41 -50.40
C GLY A 38 30.04 68.24 -49.72
N SER A 39 30.64 69.13 -50.50
CA SER A 39 31.04 70.45 -50.02
C SER A 39 30.27 71.48 -50.85
N ASP A 40 29.40 72.19 -50.15
CA ASP A 40 28.58 73.37 -50.43
C ASP A 40 27.55 73.40 -51.59
N PRO A 41 26.35 74.01 -51.37
CA PRO A 41 25.18 73.84 -52.24
C PRO A 41 25.09 74.92 -53.33
N ALA A 42 24.85 74.47 -54.56
CA ALA A 42 24.43 75.28 -55.70
C ALA A 42 22.88 75.35 -55.79
N PRO A 43 22.31 76.34 -56.49
CA PRO A 43 20.93 76.80 -56.30
C PRO A 43 19.85 75.85 -56.85
N ALA A 44 18.68 75.87 -56.18
CA ALA A 44 17.53 75.00 -56.41
C ALA A 44 16.90 75.11 -57.82
N PRO A 45 16.65 73.98 -58.51
CA PRO A 45 15.77 73.89 -59.69
C PRO A 45 14.28 73.83 -59.27
N PRO A 46 13.34 74.11 -60.21
CA PRO A 46 11.96 74.50 -59.92
C PRO A 46 11.10 73.39 -59.27
N PRO A 47 10.04 73.77 -58.52
CA PRO A 47 9.26 72.81 -57.75
C PRO A 47 8.60 71.76 -58.64
N ALA A 48 8.71 70.50 -58.19
CA ALA A 48 7.90 69.40 -58.70
C ALA A 48 6.40 69.74 -58.54
N PRO A 49 5.52 69.21 -59.42
CA PRO A 49 4.08 69.32 -59.22
C PRO A 49 3.74 68.83 -57.80
N PRO A 50 2.83 69.51 -57.07
CA PRO A 50 2.45 69.06 -55.73
C PRO A 50 2.04 67.59 -55.76
N ALA A 51 2.53 66.83 -54.79
CA ALA A 51 2.09 65.46 -54.54
C ALA A 51 0.55 65.44 -54.39
N PRO A 52 -0.14 64.38 -54.85
CA PRO A 52 -1.57 64.23 -54.61
C PRO A 52 -1.85 64.41 -53.10
N SER A 53 -2.81 65.25 -52.77
CA SER A 53 -3.12 65.66 -51.40
C SER A 53 -4.24 64.82 -50.74
N GLY A 54 -4.51 63.63 -51.28
CA GLY A 54 -5.50 62.68 -50.75
C GLY A 54 -4.90 61.31 -50.44
N ILE A 55 -5.63 60.52 -49.66
CA ILE A 55 -5.27 59.15 -49.24
C ILE A 55 -5.63 58.12 -50.33
N SER A 56 -4.90 57.01 -50.36
CA SER A 56 -5.12 55.87 -51.26
C SER A 56 -5.42 54.59 -50.48
N PHE A 57 -6.30 53.71 -50.98
CA PHE A 57 -6.58 52.40 -50.36
C PHE A 57 -7.34 51.48 -51.32
N GLU A 58 -7.36 50.18 -51.00
CA GLU A 58 -8.12 49.15 -51.74
C GLU A 58 -9.36 48.71 -50.95
N LEU A 59 -10.47 48.47 -51.64
CA LEU A 59 -11.69 47.91 -51.08
C LEU A 59 -12.03 46.60 -51.80
N GLU A 60 -12.08 45.52 -51.04
CA GLU A 60 -12.56 44.22 -51.51
C GLU A 60 -13.86 43.88 -50.79
N GLY A 61 -14.80 43.20 -51.44
CA GLY A 61 -16.11 42.99 -50.82
C GLY A 61 -17.03 42.11 -51.61
N THR A 62 -18.24 41.89 -51.09
CA THR A 62 -19.34 41.22 -51.80
C THR A 62 -20.65 41.94 -51.58
N ALA A 63 -21.58 41.81 -52.54
CA ALA A 63 -22.95 42.31 -52.43
C ALA A 63 -23.96 41.14 -52.40
N THR A 64 -24.56 40.85 -51.25
CA THR A 64 -25.22 39.54 -50.98
C THR A 64 -26.55 39.62 -50.21
N LYS A 65 -27.51 40.43 -50.67
CA LYS A 65 -28.88 40.40 -50.13
C LYS A 65 -29.71 39.27 -50.75
N GLY A 66 -29.63 39.15 -52.07
CA GLY A 66 -29.19 37.95 -52.78
C GLY A 66 -27.95 38.35 -53.57
N VAL A 67 -27.15 37.41 -54.09
CA VAL A 67 -25.89 37.78 -54.76
C VAL A 67 -26.17 38.72 -55.93
N ILE A 68 -25.69 39.97 -55.86
CA ILE A 68 -25.89 40.99 -56.91
C ILE A 68 -24.78 40.84 -57.95
N LEU A 69 -25.16 40.43 -59.15
CA LEU A 69 -24.27 40.18 -60.27
C LEU A 69 -24.32 41.36 -61.26
N GLY A 70 -23.17 41.99 -61.51
CA GLY A 70 -23.06 43.11 -62.45
C GLY A 70 -23.68 44.43 -61.96
N GLY A 71 -23.89 44.59 -60.65
CA GLY A 71 -24.34 45.84 -60.04
C GLY A 71 -23.26 46.92 -60.09
N THR A 72 -23.66 48.19 -60.03
CA THR A 72 -22.71 49.32 -59.99
C THR A 72 -22.30 49.59 -58.55
N VAL A 73 -21.01 49.61 -58.27
CA VAL A 73 -20.46 49.92 -56.94
C VAL A 73 -19.89 51.34 -56.96
N ARG A 74 -20.33 52.19 -56.03
CA ARG A 74 -19.89 53.58 -55.89
C ARG A 74 -19.34 53.78 -54.48
N VAL A 75 -18.19 54.45 -54.38
CA VAL A 75 -17.58 54.83 -53.11
C VAL A 75 -17.74 56.34 -52.97
N LEU A 76 -18.46 56.78 -51.95
CA LEU A 76 -18.78 58.18 -51.68
C LEU A 76 -18.13 58.63 -50.37
N ASP A 77 -17.91 59.92 -50.22
CA ASP A 77 -17.65 60.51 -48.90
C ASP A 77 -18.95 60.43 -48.08
N ALA A 78 -18.95 59.70 -46.96
CA ALA A 78 -20.15 59.56 -46.16
C ALA A 78 -20.61 60.89 -45.52
N ASN A 79 -19.71 61.87 -45.41
CA ASN A 79 -20.02 63.21 -44.92
C ASN A 79 -20.37 64.22 -46.03
N ASP A 80 -20.19 63.85 -47.30
CA ASP A 80 -20.59 64.64 -48.47
C ASP A 80 -20.92 63.69 -49.64
N ALA A 81 -22.17 63.22 -49.67
CA ALA A 81 -22.65 62.28 -50.71
C ALA A 81 -22.57 62.83 -52.15
N SER A 82 -22.27 64.13 -52.35
CA SER A 82 -22.01 64.70 -53.67
C SER A 82 -20.59 64.40 -54.19
N VAL A 83 -19.70 63.94 -53.30
CA VAL A 83 -18.31 63.60 -53.61
C VAL A 83 -18.21 62.10 -53.85
N GLU A 84 -18.23 61.72 -55.13
CA GLU A 84 -17.91 60.36 -55.57
C GLU A 84 -16.40 60.17 -55.71
N ILE A 85 -15.87 59.20 -54.97
CA ILE A 85 -14.44 58.94 -54.79
C ILE A 85 -13.96 57.88 -55.80
N ALA A 86 -14.74 56.82 -55.99
CA ALA A 86 -14.43 55.73 -56.92
C ALA A 86 -15.71 55.02 -57.38
N THR A 87 -15.63 54.33 -58.52
CA THR A 87 -16.73 53.53 -59.08
C THR A 87 -16.20 52.23 -59.68
N GLY A 88 -16.99 51.17 -59.63
CA GLY A 88 -16.75 49.91 -60.32
C GLY A 88 -18.02 49.08 -60.39
N THR A 89 -17.86 47.76 -60.49
CA THR A 89 -18.98 46.83 -60.67
C THR A 89 -18.74 45.56 -59.87
N THR A 90 -19.81 44.92 -59.39
CA THR A 90 -19.71 43.56 -58.86
C THR A 90 -19.43 42.56 -59.98
N THR A 91 -18.78 41.44 -59.66
CA THR A 91 -18.55 40.36 -60.63
C THR A 91 -19.88 39.74 -61.05
N THR A 92 -19.88 39.11 -62.22
CA THR A 92 -21.04 38.36 -62.71
C THR A 92 -21.04 36.90 -62.25
N PHE A 93 -20.20 36.52 -61.27
CA PHE A 93 -20.05 35.14 -60.81
C PHE A 93 -20.46 34.96 -59.35
N ASP A 94 -19.92 35.77 -58.44
CA ASP A 94 -20.11 35.64 -56.99
C ASP A 94 -20.47 36.98 -56.32
N GLY A 95 -20.72 38.03 -57.11
CA GLY A 95 -21.09 39.35 -56.61
C GLY A 95 -19.98 40.05 -55.82
N SER A 96 -18.73 39.56 -55.91
CA SER A 96 -17.58 40.23 -55.32
C SER A 96 -17.22 41.53 -56.05
N PHE A 97 -16.48 42.43 -55.41
CA PHE A 97 -15.89 43.60 -56.05
C PHE A 97 -14.51 43.89 -55.47
N ASP A 98 -13.67 44.52 -56.28
CA ASP A 98 -12.33 44.98 -55.94
C ASP A 98 -12.14 46.37 -56.57
N LEU A 99 -11.80 47.36 -55.74
CA LEU A 99 -11.84 48.78 -56.06
C LEU A 99 -10.65 49.54 -55.45
N SER A 100 -9.88 50.20 -56.30
CA SER A 100 -8.78 51.07 -55.88
C SER A 100 -9.21 52.54 -55.78
N VAL A 101 -9.11 53.12 -54.57
CA VAL A 101 -9.21 54.56 -54.36
C VAL A 101 -7.81 55.17 -54.52
N LEU A 102 -7.63 55.99 -55.55
CA LEU A 102 -6.36 56.63 -55.87
C LEU A 102 -6.19 57.93 -55.08
N GLY A 103 -5.01 58.20 -54.51
CA GLY A 103 -4.74 59.46 -53.79
C GLY A 103 -4.87 60.73 -54.65
N SER A 104 -4.89 60.60 -55.98
CA SER A 104 -5.20 61.68 -56.92
C SER A 104 -6.66 62.18 -56.86
N THR A 105 -7.56 61.45 -56.18
CA THR A 105 -8.96 61.88 -55.93
C THR A 105 -9.03 63.07 -54.98
N GLY A 106 -7.99 63.31 -54.17
CA GLY A 106 -7.97 64.39 -53.19
C GLY A 106 -8.85 64.13 -51.96
N PHE A 107 -9.36 62.90 -51.79
CA PHE A 107 -10.15 62.50 -50.63
C PHE A 107 -9.29 62.46 -49.36
N GLY A 108 -9.85 62.89 -48.23
CA GLY A 108 -9.20 62.87 -46.92
C GLY A 108 -10.20 62.77 -45.76
N GLY A 109 -11.40 62.26 -46.03
CA GLY A 109 -12.44 62.01 -45.03
C GLY A 109 -12.08 60.83 -44.12
N GLN A 110 -12.79 60.70 -43.00
CA GLN A 110 -12.56 59.65 -42.00
C GLN A 110 -13.46 58.43 -42.21
N VAL A 111 -14.52 58.55 -43.01
CA VAL A 111 -15.51 57.50 -43.27
C VAL A 111 -15.93 57.52 -44.74
N VAL A 112 -16.21 56.35 -45.31
CA VAL A 112 -16.68 56.21 -46.70
C VAL A 112 -17.96 55.39 -46.75
N LYS A 113 -18.88 55.77 -47.66
CA LYS A 113 -20.10 55.02 -47.97
C LYS A 113 -19.90 54.23 -49.25
N ILE A 114 -20.07 52.93 -49.19
CA ILE A 114 -20.11 52.04 -50.35
C ILE A 114 -21.57 51.85 -50.70
N VAL A 115 -21.97 52.19 -51.92
CA VAL A 115 -23.32 52.01 -52.45
C VAL A 115 -23.27 51.03 -53.61
N VAL A 116 -24.11 50.01 -53.58
CA VAL A 116 -24.29 49.04 -54.67
C VAL A 116 -25.69 49.20 -55.24
N THR A 117 -25.77 49.57 -56.53
CA THR A 117 -27.05 49.81 -57.22
C THR A 117 -27.30 48.78 -58.31
N GLY A 118 -28.58 48.55 -58.63
CA GLY A 118 -28.97 47.80 -59.82
C GLY A 118 -28.83 48.59 -61.12
N GLY A 119 -29.64 48.26 -62.12
CA GLY A 119 -29.68 48.92 -63.42
C GLY A 119 -29.46 47.98 -64.61
N SER A 120 -29.12 48.56 -65.78
CA SER A 120 -29.05 47.81 -67.04
C SER A 120 -28.04 46.65 -67.01
N GLY A 121 -28.54 45.43 -66.86
CA GLY A 121 -27.74 44.19 -66.84
C GLY A 121 -27.36 43.69 -65.45
N ALA A 122 -27.75 44.39 -64.39
CA ALA A 122 -27.59 43.94 -63.02
C ALA A 122 -28.73 42.98 -62.64
N VAL A 123 -28.37 41.82 -62.09
CA VAL A 123 -29.34 40.83 -61.61
C VAL A 123 -29.04 40.42 -60.18
N MET A 124 -30.05 39.99 -59.45
CA MET A 124 -29.92 39.45 -58.09
C MET A 124 -30.33 37.97 -58.10
N VAL A 125 -29.55 37.12 -57.42
CA VAL A 125 -29.94 35.72 -57.15
C VAL A 125 -31.08 35.70 -56.13
N CYS A 126 -32.15 34.97 -56.41
CA CYS A 126 -33.31 34.86 -55.53
C CYS A 126 -33.05 33.90 -54.37
N ASP A 127 -32.93 34.41 -53.16
CA ASP A 127 -32.78 33.61 -51.93
C ASP A 127 -34.01 33.62 -51.02
N ALA A 128 -35.15 34.12 -51.51
CA ALA A 128 -36.42 34.02 -50.79
C ALA A 128 -37.05 32.62 -50.93
N PRO A 129 -37.49 31.97 -49.84
CA PRO A 129 -37.92 30.57 -49.86
C PRO A 129 -39.17 30.32 -50.71
N SER A 130 -39.98 31.36 -50.94
CA SER A 130 -41.20 31.32 -51.76
C SER A 130 -40.97 31.68 -53.23
N GLY A 131 -39.73 32.04 -53.62
CA GLY A 131 -39.40 32.58 -54.95
C GLY A 131 -39.49 34.11 -55.02
N CYS A 132 -38.98 34.70 -56.10
CA CYS A 132 -38.90 36.15 -56.28
C CYS A 132 -39.72 36.56 -57.51
N TYR A 133 -40.92 37.10 -57.28
CA TYR A 133 -41.90 37.35 -58.34
C TYR A 133 -42.24 36.05 -59.11
N ASP A 134 -41.82 35.94 -60.38
CA ASP A 134 -42.05 34.77 -61.24
C ASP A 134 -40.79 33.87 -61.37
N VAL A 135 -39.73 34.10 -60.57
CA VAL A 135 -38.50 33.28 -60.59
C VAL A 135 -38.37 32.39 -59.35
N ASP A 136 -37.81 31.19 -59.53
CA ASP A 136 -37.63 30.21 -58.45
C ASP A 136 -36.40 30.55 -57.57
N PHE A 137 -36.35 29.97 -56.36
CA PHE A 137 -35.18 30.05 -55.46
C PHE A 137 -33.89 29.58 -56.17
N GLY A 138 -32.85 30.40 -56.13
CA GLY A 138 -31.56 30.21 -56.83
C GLY A 138 -31.51 30.74 -58.27
N GLU A 139 -32.64 31.18 -58.85
CA GLU A 139 -32.64 31.85 -60.15
C GLU A 139 -32.36 33.35 -60.04
N THR A 140 -32.11 34.03 -61.17
CA THR A 140 -31.76 35.46 -61.18
C THR A 140 -32.91 36.32 -61.70
N PHE A 141 -33.11 37.50 -61.13
CA PHE A 141 -34.07 38.51 -61.61
C PHE A 141 -33.43 39.91 -61.70
N GLU A 142 -33.98 40.76 -62.58
CA GLU A 142 -33.48 42.12 -62.78
C GLU A 142 -33.84 43.03 -61.60
N ILE A 143 -32.89 43.86 -61.18
CA ILE A 143 -33.07 44.90 -60.16
C ILE A 143 -32.95 46.30 -60.79
N SER A 144 -33.82 47.22 -60.37
CA SER A 144 -33.83 48.59 -60.90
C SER A 144 -32.57 49.36 -60.51
N ASP A 145 -32.25 50.42 -61.25
CA ASP A 145 -31.20 51.38 -60.87
C ASP A 145 -31.55 52.21 -59.64
N GLU A 146 -32.82 52.20 -59.20
CA GLU A 146 -33.29 52.81 -57.96
C GLU A 146 -33.11 51.89 -56.74
N PHE A 147 -32.83 50.59 -56.93
CA PHE A 147 -32.55 49.67 -55.82
C PHE A 147 -31.11 49.84 -55.36
N GLU A 148 -30.92 50.29 -54.11
CA GLU A 148 -29.60 50.53 -53.51
C GLU A 148 -29.39 49.68 -52.24
N LEU A 149 -28.17 49.19 -52.06
CA LEU A 149 -27.65 48.70 -50.78
C LEU A 149 -26.43 49.54 -50.40
N SER A 150 -26.23 49.74 -49.11
CA SER A 150 -25.17 50.60 -48.61
C SER A 150 -24.42 49.97 -47.43
N ALA A 151 -23.16 50.39 -47.25
CA ALA A 151 -22.38 50.11 -46.06
C ALA A 151 -21.47 51.32 -45.80
N ILE A 152 -21.24 51.65 -44.52
CA ILE A 152 -20.31 52.71 -44.12
C ILE A 152 -19.19 52.08 -43.32
N ILE A 153 -17.94 52.36 -43.70
CA ILE A 153 -16.75 51.90 -42.99
C ILE A 153 -15.86 53.08 -42.61
N GLU A 154 -15.01 52.84 -41.61
CA GLU A 154 -13.90 53.74 -41.34
C GLU A 154 -12.94 53.70 -42.54
N THR A 155 -12.49 54.88 -42.93
CA THR A 155 -11.58 55.01 -44.06
C THR A 155 -10.26 54.31 -43.76
N PRO A 156 -9.80 53.37 -44.60
CA PRO A 156 -8.54 52.69 -44.38
C PRO A 156 -7.37 53.67 -44.32
N THR A 157 -6.33 53.31 -43.56
CA THR A 157 -5.08 54.09 -43.53
C THR A 157 -4.48 54.19 -44.93
N ASP A 158 -3.78 55.29 -45.26
CA ASP A 158 -3.15 55.48 -46.58
C ASP A 158 -2.25 54.29 -47.00
N GLY A 159 -2.52 53.72 -48.17
CA GLY A 159 -1.93 52.50 -48.70
C GLY A 159 -2.49 51.19 -48.13
N GLY A 160 -3.53 51.25 -47.31
CA GLY A 160 -4.19 50.10 -46.67
C GLY A 160 -5.27 49.47 -47.53
N SER A 161 -5.93 48.46 -46.98
CA SER A 161 -7.09 47.81 -47.57
C SER A 161 -8.16 47.50 -46.52
N ALA A 162 -9.40 47.38 -46.94
CA ALA A 162 -10.50 46.89 -46.10
C ALA A 162 -11.41 45.94 -46.87
N THR A 163 -11.98 44.99 -46.12
CA THR A 163 -13.03 44.11 -46.63
C THR A 163 -14.39 44.65 -46.19
N VAL A 164 -15.32 44.80 -47.13
CA VAL A 164 -16.66 45.33 -46.85
C VAL A 164 -17.74 44.55 -47.58
N HIS A 165 -18.65 43.96 -46.81
CA HIS A 165 -19.80 43.22 -47.32
C HIS A 165 -21.06 44.09 -47.28
N VAL A 166 -21.68 44.26 -48.44
CA VAL A 166 -22.85 45.13 -48.64
C VAL A 166 -24.10 44.26 -48.76
N ASN A 167 -25.01 44.35 -47.79
CA ASN A 167 -26.22 43.54 -47.70
C ASN A 167 -27.33 44.31 -46.98
N ALA A 168 -28.49 43.69 -46.74
CA ALA A 168 -29.61 44.40 -46.10
C ALA A 168 -29.28 44.89 -44.69
N ILE A 169 -28.53 44.08 -43.93
CA ILE A 169 -28.14 44.37 -42.55
C ILE A 169 -27.18 45.57 -42.52
N THR A 170 -26.18 45.61 -43.40
CA THR A 170 -25.25 46.75 -43.48
C THR A 170 -25.91 48.01 -44.04
N THR A 171 -26.94 47.88 -44.89
CA THR A 171 -27.77 49.02 -45.33
C THR A 171 -28.53 49.62 -44.14
N LEU A 172 -29.19 48.81 -43.31
CA LEU A 172 -29.88 49.32 -42.12
C LEU A 172 -28.92 50.06 -41.18
N ALA A 173 -27.72 49.52 -40.98
CA ALA A 173 -26.70 50.18 -40.18
C ALA A 173 -26.28 51.52 -40.79
N ALA A 174 -25.96 51.55 -42.10
CA ALA A 174 -25.54 52.77 -42.80
C ALA A 174 -26.60 53.88 -42.75
N GLU A 175 -27.86 53.54 -43.02
CA GLU A 175 -28.96 54.50 -43.02
C GLU A 175 -29.29 54.98 -41.60
N LEU A 176 -29.16 54.12 -40.58
CA LEU A 176 -29.30 54.52 -39.18
C LEU A 176 -28.19 55.48 -38.74
N MET A 177 -26.95 55.26 -39.17
CA MET A 177 -25.83 56.18 -38.91
C MET A 177 -26.15 57.56 -39.47
N GLU A 178 -26.50 57.64 -40.76
CA GLU A 178 -26.78 58.90 -41.44
C GLU A 178 -27.99 59.62 -40.83
N TYR A 179 -29.04 58.88 -40.48
CA TYR A 179 -30.22 59.44 -39.83
C TYR A 179 -29.89 60.00 -38.44
N ASN A 180 -29.16 59.25 -37.62
CA ASN A 180 -28.79 59.67 -36.27
C ASN A 180 -27.82 60.86 -36.27
N ALA A 181 -26.90 60.91 -37.24
CA ALA A 181 -26.00 62.04 -37.42
C ALA A 181 -26.78 63.32 -37.76
N ASN A 182 -27.92 63.23 -38.46
CA ASN A 182 -28.80 64.36 -38.75
C ASN A 182 -28.05 65.59 -39.32
N GLY A 183 -27.05 65.32 -40.18
CA GLY A 183 -26.19 66.33 -40.80
C GLY A 183 -24.92 66.71 -40.02
N ASP A 184 -24.68 66.12 -38.84
CA ASP A 184 -23.38 66.16 -38.17
C ASP A 184 -22.35 65.26 -38.87
N VAL A 185 -21.06 65.47 -38.56
CA VAL A 185 -19.97 64.70 -39.16
C VAL A 185 -19.92 63.31 -38.55
N LEU A 186 -20.09 62.28 -39.39
CA LEU A 186 -19.96 60.88 -39.05
C LEU A 186 -18.52 60.51 -38.66
N ASP A 187 -18.39 59.76 -37.57
CA ASP A 187 -17.13 59.20 -37.09
C ASP A 187 -17.21 57.71 -36.71
N ARG A 188 -16.11 57.16 -36.19
CA ARG A 188 -16.02 55.74 -35.82
C ARG A 188 -17.03 55.33 -34.74
N THR A 189 -17.39 56.24 -33.84
CA THR A 189 -18.37 56.00 -32.77
C THR A 189 -19.75 55.74 -33.36
N ASP A 190 -20.13 56.47 -34.40
CA ASP A 190 -21.41 56.29 -35.09
C ASP A 190 -21.46 54.92 -35.80
N ILE A 191 -20.35 54.52 -36.43
CA ILE A 191 -20.22 53.18 -37.04
C ILE A 191 -20.38 52.08 -35.99
N VAL A 192 -19.68 52.17 -34.86
CA VAL A 192 -19.78 51.16 -33.79
C VAL A 192 -21.21 51.14 -33.20
N ALA A 193 -21.80 52.30 -32.96
CA ALA A 193 -23.12 52.40 -32.36
C ALA A 193 -24.22 51.80 -33.26
N ALA A 194 -24.22 52.15 -34.54
CA ALA A 194 -25.21 51.62 -35.48
C ALA A 194 -25.00 50.13 -35.79
N ASN A 195 -23.73 49.68 -35.95
CA ASN A 195 -23.46 48.26 -36.15
C ASN A 195 -23.87 47.43 -34.93
N SER A 196 -23.54 47.87 -33.71
CA SER A 196 -23.96 47.18 -32.49
C SER A 196 -25.47 47.10 -32.38
N GLN A 197 -26.18 48.21 -32.63
CA GLN A 197 -27.63 48.25 -32.52
C GLN A 197 -28.30 47.30 -33.53
N VAL A 198 -27.82 47.26 -34.77
CA VAL A 198 -28.35 46.36 -35.81
C VAL A 198 -27.94 44.91 -35.55
N ALA A 199 -26.73 44.64 -35.06
CA ALA A 199 -26.29 43.30 -34.68
C ALA A 199 -27.17 42.73 -33.55
N ASP A 200 -27.44 43.53 -32.52
CA ASP A 200 -28.30 43.15 -31.39
C ASP A 200 -29.72 42.83 -31.85
N LEU A 201 -30.26 43.60 -32.80
CA LEU A 201 -31.60 43.40 -33.35
C LEU A 201 -31.76 42.02 -34.01
N PHE A 202 -30.72 41.53 -34.69
CA PHE A 202 -30.75 40.23 -35.37
C PHE A 202 -30.01 39.13 -34.62
N GLY A 203 -29.59 39.36 -33.38
CA GLY A 203 -28.89 38.39 -32.53
C GLY A 203 -27.57 37.90 -33.15
N LEU A 204 -26.80 38.81 -33.77
CA LEU A 204 -25.49 38.53 -34.35
C LEU A 204 -24.38 38.76 -33.31
N GLU A 205 -23.34 37.94 -33.34
CA GLU A 205 -22.21 38.01 -32.41
C GLU A 205 -21.13 39.01 -32.87
N SER A 206 -21.02 39.30 -34.17
CA SER A 206 -20.07 40.29 -34.71
C SER A 206 -20.49 41.74 -34.47
N GLU A 207 -19.59 42.52 -33.86
CA GLU A 207 -19.73 43.99 -33.70
C GLU A 207 -19.37 44.79 -34.97
N ASP A 208 -18.80 44.14 -35.99
CA ASP A 208 -18.52 44.72 -37.31
C ASP A 208 -19.27 43.94 -38.39
N LEU A 209 -20.46 44.44 -38.69
CA LEU A 209 -21.36 43.86 -39.70
C LEU A 209 -20.79 43.90 -41.11
N THR A 210 -19.89 44.84 -41.40
CA THR A 210 -19.26 44.98 -42.71
C THR A 210 -18.19 43.92 -42.96
N SER A 211 -17.68 43.31 -41.89
CA SER A 211 -16.68 42.23 -41.96
C SER A 211 -17.29 40.83 -42.04
N LEU A 212 -18.61 40.69 -41.84
CA LEU A 212 -19.31 39.42 -41.95
C LEU A 212 -19.44 39.00 -43.42
N PRO A 213 -18.83 37.89 -43.84
CA PRO A 213 -18.84 37.49 -45.24
C PRO A 213 -20.25 37.12 -45.69
N GLY A 214 -20.65 37.70 -46.81
CA GLY A 214 -21.87 37.34 -47.50
C GLY A 214 -21.82 35.90 -48.01
N VAL A 215 -22.74 35.05 -47.57
CA VAL A 215 -22.85 33.66 -48.01
C VAL A 215 -24.07 33.52 -48.91
N ASP A 216 -23.87 32.94 -50.10
CA ASP A 216 -24.97 32.55 -50.97
C ASP A 216 -25.65 31.30 -50.38
N VAL A 217 -26.85 31.48 -49.83
CA VAL A 217 -27.63 30.39 -49.25
C VAL A 217 -28.17 29.43 -50.33
N THR A 218 -28.24 29.86 -51.60
CA THR A 218 -28.79 29.09 -52.73
C THR A 218 -27.76 28.15 -53.37
N ALA A 219 -26.47 28.43 -53.19
CA ALA A 219 -25.39 27.60 -53.71
C ALA A 219 -25.18 26.34 -52.87
N ALA A 220 -24.97 25.20 -53.56
CA ALA A 220 -24.48 23.97 -52.93
C ALA A 220 -22.98 24.11 -52.64
N GLU A 221 -22.61 24.58 -51.45
CA GLU A 221 -21.23 24.93 -51.15
C GLU A 221 -20.34 23.71 -50.79
N PRO A 222 -19.10 23.65 -51.34
CA PRO A 222 -18.05 22.73 -50.95
C PRO A 222 -17.18 23.29 -49.81
N GLY A 223 -17.24 22.70 -48.61
CA GLY A 223 -16.23 22.89 -47.56
C GLY A 223 -16.77 23.39 -46.22
N ASN A 224 -16.84 22.48 -45.25
CA ASN A 224 -17.31 22.72 -43.88
C ASN A 224 -16.25 23.46 -43.04
N ASP A 225 -16.58 24.68 -42.57
CA ASP A 225 -16.25 25.25 -41.24
C ASP A 225 -16.64 26.75 -41.19
N LEU A 226 -17.83 27.12 -41.67
CA LEU A 226 -18.34 28.47 -41.43
C LEU A 226 -18.82 28.56 -39.97
N PRO A 227 -18.42 29.59 -39.20
CA PRO A 227 -18.99 29.86 -37.88
C PRO A 227 -20.52 30.01 -37.94
N ALA A 228 -21.19 29.58 -36.87
CA ALA A 228 -22.65 29.67 -36.78
C ALA A 228 -23.18 31.11 -36.97
N ASP A 229 -22.42 32.11 -36.51
CA ASP A 229 -22.78 33.53 -36.66
C ASP A 229 -22.84 33.99 -38.12
N ILE A 230 -21.91 33.51 -38.97
CA ILE A 230 -21.89 33.82 -40.41
C ILE A 230 -23.09 33.19 -41.11
N LEU A 231 -23.38 31.92 -40.81
CA LEU A 231 -24.55 31.23 -41.36
C LEU A 231 -25.85 31.93 -40.93
N ARG A 232 -25.93 32.34 -39.67
CA ARG A 232 -27.07 33.09 -39.14
C ARG A 232 -27.28 34.41 -39.90
N ALA A 233 -26.23 35.22 -40.06
CA ALA A 233 -26.31 36.47 -40.81
C ALA A 233 -26.75 36.26 -42.27
N ALA A 234 -26.33 35.16 -42.90
CA ALA A 234 -26.75 34.81 -44.26
C ALA A 234 -28.25 34.47 -44.35
N TYR A 235 -28.77 33.64 -43.44
CA TYR A 235 -30.19 33.31 -43.42
C TYR A 235 -31.08 34.50 -43.04
N VAL A 236 -30.62 35.40 -42.16
CA VAL A 236 -31.33 36.66 -41.87
C VAL A 236 -31.38 37.55 -43.13
N ASN A 237 -30.28 37.67 -43.89
CA ASN A 237 -30.27 38.42 -45.15
C ASN A 237 -31.25 37.84 -46.19
N ALA A 238 -31.32 36.51 -46.34
CA ALA A 238 -32.31 35.85 -47.19
C ALA A 238 -33.75 36.13 -46.70
N GLY A 239 -33.96 36.10 -45.38
CA GLY A 239 -35.25 36.44 -44.76
C GLY A 239 -35.71 37.87 -45.08
N PHE A 240 -34.78 38.83 -45.19
CA PHE A 240 -35.11 40.18 -45.62
C PHE A 240 -35.62 40.27 -47.06
N LEU A 241 -35.12 39.46 -47.99
CA LEU A 241 -35.66 39.44 -49.35
C LEU A 241 -37.06 38.84 -49.36
N GLY A 242 -37.29 37.76 -48.61
CA GLY A 242 -38.62 37.17 -48.44
C GLY A 242 -39.63 38.15 -47.86
N ALA A 243 -39.29 38.83 -46.77
CA ALA A 243 -40.14 39.84 -46.12
C ALA A 243 -40.46 41.01 -47.07
N LEU A 244 -39.48 41.50 -47.84
CA LEU A 244 -39.72 42.56 -48.82
C LEU A 244 -40.64 42.12 -49.98
N LEU A 245 -40.69 40.83 -50.30
CA LEU A 245 -41.48 40.31 -51.43
C LEU A 245 -42.94 40.06 -51.08
N GLU A 246 -43.28 40.01 -49.79
CA GLU A 246 -44.66 39.84 -49.31
C GLU A 246 -45.57 41.03 -49.67
N GLY A 247 -45.03 42.24 -49.69
CA GLY A 247 -45.76 43.46 -50.06
C GLY A 247 -46.08 43.58 -51.55
N SER A 248 -46.92 44.55 -51.92
CA SER A 248 -47.18 44.89 -53.32
C SER A 248 -46.33 46.07 -53.79
N GLY A 249 -45.56 45.95 -54.87
CA GLY A 249 -44.79 47.06 -55.45
C GLY A 249 -43.42 46.61 -55.99
N PRO A 250 -42.63 47.53 -56.56
CA PRO A 250 -41.24 47.27 -56.91
C PRO A 250 -40.36 47.11 -55.65
N LEU A 251 -39.21 46.45 -55.78
CA LEU A 251 -38.34 46.12 -54.65
C LEU A 251 -37.70 47.35 -54.01
N ASP A 252 -37.31 48.34 -54.82
CA ASP A 252 -36.76 49.64 -54.40
C ASP A 252 -37.70 50.36 -53.42
N GLN A 253 -38.93 50.65 -53.81
CA GLN A 253 -39.92 51.32 -52.95
C GLN A 253 -40.18 50.60 -51.62
N ARG A 254 -40.07 49.27 -51.59
CA ARG A 254 -40.27 48.49 -50.36
C ARG A 254 -39.05 48.54 -49.45
N MET A 255 -37.85 48.54 -50.02
CA MET A 255 -36.62 48.81 -49.27
C MET A 255 -36.65 50.22 -48.66
N ASP A 256 -37.04 51.23 -49.44
CA ASP A 256 -37.14 52.61 -48.96
C ASP A 256 -38.14 52.75 -47.80
N ALA A 257 -39.30 52.08 -47.91
CA ALA A 257 -40.30 52.06 -46.85
C ALA A 257 -39.78 51.39 -45.56
N LEU A 258 -39.03 50.29 -45.67
CA LEU A 258 -38.36 49.65 -44.54
C LEU A 258 -37.35 50.59 -43.89
N ILE A 259 -36.45 51.18 -44.69
CA ILE A 259 -35.42 52.10 -44.20
C ILE A 259 -36.08 53.29 -43.50
N GLN A 260 -37.15 53.84 -44.06
CA GLN A 260 -37.89 54.95 -43.47
C GLN A 260 -38.52 54.57 -42.12
N ASP A 261 -39.28 53.48 -42.01
CA ASP A 261 -39.85 53.07 -40.71
C ASP A 261 -38.75 52.77 -39.69
N PHE A 262 -37.70 52.05 -40.10
CA PHE A 262 -36.60 51.69 -39.24
C PHE A 262 -35.90 52.93 -38.64
N THR A 263 -35.53 53.88 -39.49
CA THR A 263 -34.80 55.08 -39.07
C THR A 263 -35.68 56.05 -38.27
N GLU A 264 -36.93 56.31 -38.71
CA GLU A 264 -37.88 57.17 -37.98
C GLU A 264 -38.24 56.63 -36.59
N ASN A 265 -38.11 55.33 -36.37
CA ASN A 265 -38.33 54.69 -35.06
C ASN A 265 -37.03 54.39 -34.30
N GLY A 266 -35.95 55.12 -34.60
CA GLY A 266 -34.70 55.07 -33.84
C GLY A 266 -33.97 53.74 -33.98
N GLY A 267 -34.05 53.12 -35.16
CA GLY A 267 -33.41 51.84 -35.48
C GLY A 267 -34.10 50.65 -34.81
N GLN A 268 -35.42 50.68 -34.70
CA GLN A 268 -36.23 49.63 -34.06
C GLN A 268 -37.26 49.08 -35.04
N MET A 269 -37.44 47.77 -35.06
CA MET A 269 -38.45 47.11 -35.87
C MET A 269 -39.62 46.64 -35.01
N ILE A 270 -40.79 46.47 -35.63
CA ILE A 270 -41.93 45.80 -35.01
C ILE A 270 -41.56 44.33 -34.83
N MET A 271 -41.71 43.79 -33.64
CA MET A 271 -41.40 42.39 -33.34
C MET A 271 -42.43 41.46 -33.98
N ASN A 272 -43.69 41.60 -33.60
CA ASN A 272 -44.82 40.74 -34.00
C ASN A 272 -45.98 41.60 -34.48
N GLU A 273 -46.56 41.27 -35.62
CA GLU A 273 -47.67 42.05 -36.17
C GLU A 273 -48.99 41.79 -35.44
N ALA A 274 -49.89 42.79 -35.42
CA ALA A 274 -51.20 42.61 -34.79
C ALA A 274 -52.20 41.86 -35.68
N GLU A 275 -52.08 42.09 -36.98
CA GLU A 275 -52.76 41.40 -38.07
C GLU A 275 -51.74 41.32 -39.21
N ASP A 276 -51.59 40.14 -39.80
CA ASP A 276 -50.74 39.88 -40.97
C ASP A 276 -51.03 40.92 -42.07
N ASN A 277 -50.11 41.87 -42.23
CA ASN A 277 -50.26 43.01 -43.10
C ASN A 277 -49.06 43.13 -44.04
N PRO A 278 -49.20 42.73 -45.32
CA PRO A 278 -48.09 42.73 -46.29
C PRO A 278 -47.53 44.14 -46.59
N ALA A 279 -48.15 45.21 -46.08
CA ALA A 279 -47.65 46.58 -46.20
C ALA A 279 -46.73 47.01 -45.04
N VAL A 280 -46.57 46.21 -44.00
CA VAL A 280 -45.67 46.44 -42.87
C VAL A 280 -44.59 45.35 -42.93
N LEU A 281 -43.35 45.72 -42.61
CA LEU A 281 -42.24 44.77 -42.57
C LEU A 281 -41.75 44.70 -41.12
N SER A 282 -41.94 43.53 -40.52
CA SER A 282 -41.64 43.23 -39.12
C SER A 282 -40.46 42.26 -38.98
N MET A 283 -39.96 42.08 -37.76
CA MET A 283 -38.98 41.04 -37.46
C MET A 283 -39.57 39.65 -37.61
N GLU A 284 -40.87 39.48 -37.36
CA GLU A 284 -41.57 38.22 -37.62
C GLU A 284 -41.43 37.81 -39.10
N ASP A 285 -41.66 38.73 -40.04
CA ASP A 285 -41.58 38.44 -41.49
C ASP A 285 -40.15 38.07 -41.93
N VAL A 286 -39.15 38.74 -41.35
CA VAL A 286 -37.73 38.44 -41.62
C VAL A 286 -37.36 37.07 -41.06
N PHE A 287 -37.71 36.78 -39.80
CA PHE A 287 -37.32 35.54 -39.13
C PHE A 287 -38.14 34.33 -39.58
N VAL A 288 -39.43 34.49 -39.90
CA VAL A 288 -40.24 33.41 -40.47
C VAL A 288 -39.67 33.00 -41.82
N SER A 289 -39.32 33.97 -42.67
CA SER A 289 -38.73 33.68 -43.97
C SER A 289 -37.32 33.09 -43.86
N ALA A 290 -36.51 33.53 -42.88
CA ALA A 290 -35.21 32.92 -42.59
C ALA A 290 -35.35 31.44 -42.16
N VAL A 291 -36.27 31.13 -41.24
CA VAL A 291 -36.55 29.77 -40.77
C VAL A 291 -37.15 28.90 -41.88
N GLU A 292 -38.07 29.42 -42.68
CA GLU A 292 -38.58 28.69 -43.86
C GLU A 292 -37.46 28.33 -44.85
N THR A 293 -36.46 29.21 -44.98
CA THR A 293 -35.29 28.96 -45.83
C THR A 293 -34.44 27.83 -45.28
N THR A 294 -34.19 27.77 -43.97
CA THR A 294 -33.43 26.67 -43.33
C THR A 294 -34.20 25.34 -43.36
N GLU A 295 -35.53 25.36 -43.22
CA GLU A 295 -36.39 24.18 -43.28
C GLU A 295 -36.49 23.60 -44.70
N ARG A 296 -36.67 24.46 -45.71
CA ARG A 296 -36.84 24.05 -47.11
C ARG A 296 -35.51 23.69 -47.78
N PHE A 297 -34.41 24.32 -47.35
CA PHE A 297 -33.08 24.15 -47.91
C PHE A 297 -32.02 23.96 -46.80
N PRO A 298 -32.07 22.86 -46.04
CA PRO A 298 -31.17 22.63 -44.91
C PRO A 298 -29.72 22.38 -45.38
N ARG A 299 -28.75 22.84 -44.59
CA ARG A 299 -27.32 22.50 -44.75
C ARG A 299 -26.90 21.41 -43.77
N GLU A 300 -25.78 20.74 -44.05
CA GLU A 300 -25.19 19.78 -43.11
C GLU A 300 -24.15 20.46 -42.23
N GLY A 301 -24.08 20.10 -40.94
CA GLY A 301 -23.01 20.55 -40.03
C GLY A 301 -23.50 21.04 -38.66
N GLU A 302 -22.58 21.04 -37.69
CA GLU A 302 -22.83 21.51 -36.32
C GLU A 302 -23.11 23.01 -36.30
N ALA A 303 -22.36 23.81 -37.05
CA ALA A 303 -22.58 25.25 -37.15
C ALA A 303 -23.93 25.61 -37.77
N PHE A 304 -24.43 24.85 -38.76
CA PHE A 304 -25.79 25.01 -39.29
C PHE A 304 -26.84 24.65 -38.23
N SER A 305 -26.63 23.54 -37.50
CA SER A 305 -27.56 23.12 -36.44
C SER A 305 -27.65 24.18 -35.33
N GLU A 306 -26.52 24.75 -34.93
CA GLU A 306 -26.46 25.85 -33.96
C GLU A 306 -27.13 27.13 -34.47
N ALA A 307 -26.84 27.53 -35.71
CA ALA A 307 -27.47 28.70 -36.33
C ALA A 307 -28.99 28.54 -36.45
N ASN A 308 -29.45 27.36 -36.89
CA ASN A 308 -30.87 27.04 -37.03
C ASN A 308 -31.58 27.01 -35.67
N GLU A 309 -30.99 26.38 -34.64
CA GLU A 309 -31.55 26.37 -33.28
C GLU A 309 -31.69 27.80 -32.71
N LYS A 310 -30.68 28.66 -32.93
CA LYS A 310 -30.74 30.07 -32.55
C LYS A 310 -31.83 30.83 -33.34
N LEU A 311 -31.94 30.61 -34.65
CA LEU A 311 -32.97 31.26 -35.50
C LEU A 311 -34.39 30.87 -35.08
N GLU A 312 -34.65 29.58 -34.87
CA GLU A 312 -35.94 29.07 -34.39
C GLU A 312 -36.27 29.63 -33.00
N ALA A 313 -35.30 29.68 -32.09
CA ALA A 313 -35.50 30.22 -30.75
C ALA A 313 -35.88 31.71 -30.78
N ASP A 314 -35.23 32.50 -31.63
CA ASP A 314 -35.51 33.92 -31.75
C ASP A 314 -36.83 34.18 -32.47
N TYR A 315 -37.14 33.44 -33.54
CA TYR A 315 -38.46 33.47 -34.18
C TYR A 315 -39.58 33.18 -33.15
N LEU A 316 -39.44 32.12 -32.36
CA LEU A 316 -40.41 31.78 -31.31
C LEU A 316 -40.52 32.86 -30.22
N ALA A 317 -39.42 33.54 -29.90
CA ALA A 317 -39.43 34.65 -28.96
C ALA A 317 -40.13 35.89 -29.55
N ILE A 318 -39.90 36.18 -30.83
CA ILE A 318 -40.50 37.27 -31.59
C ILE A 318 -42.02 37.11 -31.66
N VAL A 319 -42.54 35.97 -32.12
CA VAL A 319 -44.00 35.70 -32.22
C VAL A 319 -44.70 35.63 -30.86
N ALA A 320 -43.94 35.40 -29.78
CA ALA A 320 -44.46 35.41 -28.42
C ALA A 320 -44.58 36.83 -27.82
N THR A 321 -44.01 37.85 -28.46
CA THR A 321 -44.19 39.24 -28.05
C THR A 321 -45.62 39.71 -28.29
N ALA A 322 -46.07 40.72 -27.55
CA ALA A 322 -47.40 41.26 -27.79
C ALA A 322 -47.44 41.95 -29.17
N ALA A 323 -48.52 41.72 -29.91
CA ALA A 323 -48.81 42.39 -31.17
C ALA A 323 -48.49 43.91 -31.14
N GLY A 324 -47.70 44.39 -32.11
CA GLY A 324 -47.29 45.78 -32.26
C GLY A 324 -46.17 46.25 -31.32
N THR A 325 -45.56 45.35 -30.55
CA THR A 325 -44.40 45.68 -29.68
C THR A 325 -43.17 45.94 -30.55
N ARG A 326 -42.46 47.05 -30.32
CA ARG A 326 -41.15 47.29 -30.95
C ARG A 326 -40.01 46.68 -30.11
N SER A 327 -38.88 46.39 -30.74
CA SER A 327 -37.70 45.81 -30.11
C SER A 327 -37.19 46.56 -28.87
N SER A 328 -37.42 47.87 -28.78
CA SER A 328 -37.03 48.72 -27.63
C SER A 328 -37.96 48.62 -26.42
N ASP A 329 -39.17 48.08 -26.58
CA ASP A 329 -40.17 47.95 -25.51
C ASP A 329 -40.04 46.62 -24.74
N LEU A 330 -39.03 45.80 -25.07
CA LEU A 330 -38.72 44.56 -24.37
C LEU A 330 -38.03 44.87 -23.02
N PRO A 331 -38.49 44.28 -21.91
CA PRO A 331 -37.78 44.42 -20.63
C PRO A 331 -36.41 43.71 -20.73
N GLU A 332 -35.32 44.39 -20.30
CA GLU A 332 -33.98 43.79 -20.18
C GLU A 332 -34.05 42.42 -19.49
N ARG A 333 -33.71 41.36 -20.22
CA ARG A 333 -33.72 40.01 -19.66
C ARG A 333 -32.47 39.81 -18.79
N PRO A 334 -32.61 39.31 -17.55
CA PRO A 334 -31.47 38.95 -16.71
C PRO A 334 -30.56 37.92 -17.40
N VAL A 335 -29.25 38.00 -17.18
CA VAL A 335 -28.26 37.07 -17.76
C VAL A 335 -27.93 35.94 -16.79
N LEU A 336 -27.93 34.70 -17.27
CA LEU A 336 -27.48 33.53 -16.52
C LEU A 336 -25.97 33.61 -16.29
N LYS A 337 -25.54 33.50 -15.03
CA LYS A 337 -24.12 33.46 -14.62
C LYS A 337 -23.88 32.23 -13.75
N VAL A 338 -22.71 31.62 -13.90
CA VAL A 338 -22.21 30.56 -13.02
C VAL A 338 -20.99 31.06 -12.25
N SER A 339 -20.80 30.60 -11.01
CA SER A 339 -19.72 31.08 -10.14
C SER A 339 -18.31 30.62 -10.54
N THR A 340 -18.20 29.56 -11.34
CA THR A 340 -16.94 29.01 -11.85
C THR A 340 -17.17 28.26 -13.16
N THR A 341 -16.14 28.19 -14.00
CA THR A 341 -16.07 27.35 -15.21
C THR A 341 -15.16 26.15 -15.04
N GLU A 342 -14.50 26.02 -13.88
CA GLU A 342 -13.60 24.90 -13.57
C GLU A 342 -13.84 24.39 -12.15
N MET A 343 -13.73 23.08 -11.95
CA MET A 343 -13.76 22.41 -10.65
C MET A 343 -12.71 21.30 -10.60
N SER A 344 -12.13 21.06 -9.43
CA SER A 344 -11.23 19.94 -9.20
C SER A 344 -11.57 19.18 -7.93
N PHE A 345 -11.48 17.86 -8.00
CA PHE A 345 -11.78 16.94 -6.91
C PHE A 345 -10.64 15.94 -6.73
N ARG A 346 -10.51 15.44 -5.50
CA ARG A 346 -9.68 14.29 -5.16
C ARG A 346 -10.46 13.35 -4.26
N GLY A 347 -10.23 12.05 -4.40
CA GLY A 347 -10.90 11.08 -3.57
C GLY A 347 -10.32 9.68 -3.67
N VAL A 348 -10.78 8.81 -2.76
CA VAL A 348 -10.38 7.41 -2.65
C VAL A 348 -11.59 6.54 -2.93
N ARG A 349 -11.42 5.50 -3.75
CA ARG A 349 -12.49 4.57 -4.10
C ARG A 349 -13.22 4.04 -2.86
N GLY A 350 -14.55 4.07 -2.88
CA GLY A 350 -15.41 3.61 -1.78
C GLY A 350 -15.55 4.58 -0.60
N ARG A 351 -14.88 5.74 -0.60
CA ARG A 351 -15.05 6.79 0.41
C ARG A 351 -15.93 7.92 -0.14
N THR A 352 -16.75 8.51 0.72
CA THR A 352 -17.56 9.67 0.32
C THR A 352 -16.67 10.89 0.10
N ILE A 353 -16.87 11.57 -1.02
CA ILE A 353 -16.22 12.86 -1.32
C ILE A 353 -17.16 13.98 -0.92
N GLU A 354 -16.64 15.01 -0.26
CA GLU A 354 -17.38 16.24 -0.04
C GLU A 354 -17.53 16.98 -1.38
N GLY A 355 -18.77 17.04 -1.90
CA GLY A 355 -19.06 17.77 -3.12
C GLY A 355 -18.87 19.28 -2.95
N ALA A 356 -18.51 19.97 -4.03
CA ALA A 356 -18.32 21.42 -4.06
C ALA A 356 -19.55 22.13 -4.63
N GLU A 357 -19.75 23.39 -4.26
CA GLU A 357 -20.93 24.16 -4.66
C GLU A 357 -20.64 25.03 -5.89
N ILE A 358 -21.59 25.07 -6.81
CA ILE A 358 -21.66 26.06 -7.87
C ILE A 358 -22.89 26.95 -7.65
N HIS A 359 -22.71 28.26 -7.76
CA HIS A 359 -23.79 29.24 -7.63
C HIS A 359 -24.23 29.70 -9.02
N ILE A 360 -25.52 29.55 -9.27
CA ILE A 360 -26.19 30.01 -10.48
C ILE A 360 -26.90 31.32 -10.13
N ALA A 361 -26.68 32.36 -10.91
CA ALA A 361 -27.34 33.65 -10.77
C ALA A 361 -28.08 34.04 -12.04
N GLY A 362 -29.27 34.61 -11.90
CA GLY A 362 -30.13 34.97 -13.02
C GLY A 362 -31.58 35.07 -12.58
N GLU A 363 -32.01 36.24 -12.12
CA GLU A 363 -33.35 36.45 -11.56
C GLU A 363 -34.45 36.02 -12.55
N GLY A 364 -35.37 35.16 -12.11
CA GLY A 364 -36.46 34.66 -12.97
C GLY A 364 -36.04 33.77 -14.15
N ILE A 365 -34.75 33.48 -14.35
CA ILE A 365 -34.26 32.67 -15.47
C ILE A 365 -34.48 31.18 -15.19
N PRO A 366 -35.23 30.45 -16.04
CA PRO A 366 -35.29 29.00 -15.96
C PRO A 366 -33.99 28.38 -16.53
N TRP A 367 -33.35 27.51 -15.76
CA TRP A 367 -32.07 26.89 -16.15
C TRP A 367 -32.10 25.38 -15.96
N LYS A 368 -31.26 24.68 -16.73
CA LYS A 368 -31.03 23.23 -16.65
C LYS A 368 -29.54 22.91 -16.63
N ILE A 369 -29.19 21.77 -16.04
CA ILE A 369 -27.86 21.18 -16.05
C ILE A 369 -27.89 19.93 -16.92
N LYS A 370 -27.12 19.93 -18.00
CA LYS A 370 -26.85 18.75 -18.83
C LYS A 370 -25.60 18.07 -18.29
N GLN A 371 -25.80 16.90 -17.69
CA GLN A 371 -24.72 16.01 -17.27
C GLN A 371 -24.08 15.37 -18.50
N VAL A 372 -22.79 15.63 -18.72
CA VAL A 372 -22.01 14.98 -19.79
C VAL A 372 -21.11 13.89 -19.19
N ALA A 373 -20.46 14.17 -18.06
CA ALA A 373 -19.68 13.18 -17.31
C ALA A 373 -20.59 12.27 -16.45
N PRO A 374 -20.64 10.95 -16.70
CA PRO A 374 -21.55 10.03 -15.99
C PRO A 374 -21.19 9.81 -14.51
N TRP A 375 -19.95 10.11 -14.12
CA TRP A 375 -19.45 9.99 -12.75
C TRP A 375 -19.72 11.24 -11.89
N LEU A 376 -20.48 12.22 -12.37
CA LEU A 376 -20.95 13.37 -11.57
C LEU A 376 -22.38 13.18 -11.08
N THR A 377 -22.68 13.71 -9.90
CA THR A 377 -24.05 13.88 -9.43
C THR A 377 -24.29 15.31 -8.95
N PHE A 378 -25.54 15.75 -9.03
CA PHE A 378 -25.95 17.12 -8.74
C PHE A 378 -27.09 17.09 -7.72
N SER A 379 -27.06 17.99 -6.73
CA SER A 379 -28.16 18.12 -5.76
C SER A 379 -29.50 18.50 -6.40
N ARG A 380 -29.47 19.09 -7.60
CA ARG A 380 -30.59 19.35 -8.51
C ARG A 380 -30.06 19.60 -9.92
N THR A 381 -30.87 19.32 -10.94
CA THR A 381 -30.50 19.48 -12.35
C THR A 381 -31.31 20.55 -13.09
N GLU A 382 -32.27 21.19 -12.42
CA GLU A 382 -33.07 22.29 -12.99
C GLU A 382 -33.54 23.26 -11.90
N GLY A 383 -33.90 24.48 -12.30
CA GLY A 383 -34.43 25.50 -11.39
C GLY A 383 -34.80 26.81 -12.09
N THR A 384 -35.19 27.80 -11.29
CA THR A 384 -35.49 29.15 -11.77
C THR A 384 -34.91 30.18 -10.80
N GLY A 385 -34.30 31.24 -11.30
CA GLY A 385 -33.67 32.23 -10.44
C GLY A 385 -32.32 31.78 -9.89
N HIS A 386 -31.88 32.47 -8.83
CA HIS A 386 -30.66 32.13 -8.11
C HIS A 386 -30.73 30.74 -7.48
N ALA A 387 -29.65 29.97 -7.58
CA ALA A 387 -29.55 28.67 -6.96
C ALA A 387 -28.13 28.32 -6.54
N THR A 388 -28.03 27.45 -5.55
CA THR A 388 -26.78 26.75 -5.21
C THR A 388 -26.99 25.28 -5.51
N VAL A 389 -26.07 24.72 -6.31
CA VAL A 389 -26.08 23.31 -6.70
C VAL A 389 -24.79 22.68 -6.19
N ARG A 390 -24.91 21.58 -5.46
CA ARG A 390 -23.75 20.80 -5.03
C ARG A 390 -23.42 19.77 -6.09
N VAL A 391 -22.17 19.79 -6.57
CA VAL A 391 -21.60 18.86 -7.53
C VAL A 391 -20.73 17.87 -6.78
N THR A 392 -21.02 16.58 -6.90
CA THR A 392 -20.29 15.51 -6.19
C THR A 392 -19.85 14.44 -7.18
N PRO A 393 -18.56 14.09 -7.25
CA PRO A 393 -18.12 12.92 -8.00
C PRO A 393 -18.55 11.61 -7.33
N LEU A 394 -18.91 10.62 -8.13
CA LEU A 394 -19.27 9.28 -7.71
C LEU A 394 -18.02 8.38 -7.79
N THR A 395 -17.50 7.98 -6.63
CA THR A 395 -16.28 7.17 -6.52
C THR A 395 -16.37 5.78 -7.12
N ASP A 396 -17.59 5.26 -7.27
CA ASP A 396 -17.82 3.90 -7.75
C ASP A 396 -17.95 3.83 -9.28
N MET A 397 -18.08 4.99 -9.93
CA MET A 397 -18.26 5.11 -11.38
C MET A 397 -17.03 5.65 -12.12
N ALA A 398 -16.18 6.42 -11.44
CA ALA A 398 -14.95 6.92 -12.06
C ALA A 398 -13.82 5.86 -12.00
N GLU A 399 -12.87 5.96 -12.93
CA GLU A 399 -11.73 5.05 -12.98
C GLU A 399 -10.62 5.52 -12.03
N ALA A 400 -9.76 4.60 -11.58
CA ALA A 400 -8.59 4.99 -10.80
C ALA A 400 -7.62 5.80 -11.69
N GLY A 401 -7.04 6.87 -11.15
CA GLY A 401 -6.22 7.82 -11.89
C GLY A 401 -6.93 9.18 -12.12
N GLN A 402 -6.51 9.90 -13.16
CA GLN A 402 -7.12 11.19 -13.54
C GLN A 402 -8.33 10.97 -14.44
N ASN A 403 -9.47 11.53 -14.02
CA ASN A 403 -10.70 11.56 -14.80
C ASN A 403 -11.00 13.01 -15.21
N GLU A 404 -11.22 13.25 -16.49
CA GLU A 404 -11.64 14.55 -17.03
C GLU A 404 -13.07 14.46 -17.54
N GLY A 405 -13.86 15.50 -17.34
CA GLY A 405 -15.25 15.55 -17.78
C GLY A 405 -15.86 16.93 -17.66
N ILE A 406 -17.04 17.11 -18.25
CA ILE A 406 -17.74 18.39 -18.24
C ILE A 406 -19.19 18.25 -17.77
N PHE A 407 -19.79 19.37 -17.38
CA PHE A 407 -21.25 19.54 -17.37
C PHE A 407 -21.60 20.93 -17.89
N ILE A 408 -22.83 21.08 -18.39
CA ILE A 408 -23.27 22.31 -19.03
C ILE A 408 -24.45 22.89 -18.25
N VAL A 409 -24.38 24.17 -17.89
CA VAL A 409 -25.49 24.94 -17.29
C VAL A 409 -26.05 25.87 -18.36
N TYR A 410 -27.33 25.77 -18.68
CA TYR A 410 -27.93 26.54 -19.77
C TYR A 410 -29.31 27.11 -19.42
N ASP A 411 -29.62 28.24 -20.03
CA ASP A 411 -30.93 28.88 -19.98
C ASP A 411 -31.88 28.13 -20.93
N THR A 412 -33.05 27.70 -20.46
CA THR A 412 -33.99 26.94 -21.31
C THR A 412 -34.78 27.80 -22.28
N LYS A 413 -34.62 29.13 -22.23
CA LYS A 413 -35.34 30.08 -23.09
C LYS A 413 -34.39 31.05 -23.81
N ALA A 414 -33.07 30.87 -23.73
CA ALA A 414 -32.07 31.69 -24.43
C ALA A 414 -30.90 30.80 -24.86
N PRO A 415 -30.19 31.13 -25.95
CA PRO A 415 -29.17 30.24 -26.52
C PRO A 415 -27.87 30.16 -25.69
N LYS A 416 -27.70 30.99 -24.65
CA LYS A 416 -26.46 31.08 -23.88
C LYS A 416 -26.25 29.89 -22.94
N GLN A 417 -25.10 29.21 -23.05
CA GLN A 417 -24.69 28.08 -22.22
C GLN A 417 -23.37 28.37 -21.49
N HIS A 418 -23.15 27.72 -20.35
CA HIS A 418 -21.90 27.74 -19.59
C HIS A 418 -21.37 26.32 -19.44
N ILE A 419 -20.17 26.08 -19.96
CA ILE A 419 -19.46 24.81 -19.80
C ILE A 419 -18.63 24.89 -18.52
N VAL A 420 -18.69 23.83 -17.71
CA VAL A 420 -17.86 23.69 -16.51
C VAL A 420 -16.99 22.45 -16.65
N ASP A 421 -15.68 22.65 -16.71
CA ASP A 421 -14.68 21.59 -16.75
C ASP A 421 -14.45 21.03 -15.34
N VAL A 422 -14.37 19.70 -15.23
CA VAL A 422 -14.18 19.00 -13.97
C VAL A 422 -13.07 17.98 -14.09
N SER A 423 -12.02 18.19 -13.29
CA SER A 423 -10.95 17.20 -13.09
C SER A 423 -11.18 16.43 -11.79
N PHE A 424 -11.01 15.11 -11.82
CA PHE A 424 -11.16 14.25 -10.65
C PHE A 424 -10.05 13.20 -10.56
N ALA A 425 -9.14 13.40 -9.60
CA ALA A 425 -8.11 12.43 -9.28
C ALA A 425 -8.66 11.38 -8.30
N MET A 426 -8.67 10.11 -8.70
CA MET A 426 -9.11 8.99 -7.88
C MET A 426 -7.95 8.05 -7.53
N GLY A 427 -7.75 7.80 -6.24
CA GLY A 427 -6.82 6.79 -5.72
C GLY A 427 -7.55 5.54 -5.22
N ASN A 428 -6.79 4.48 -5.01
CA ASN A 428 -7.26 3.34 -4.20
C ASN A 428 -6.87 3.54 -2.72
N GLU A 429 -7.45 2.71 -1.86
CA GLU A 429 -7.08 2.68 -0.45
C GLU A 429 -5.60 2.31 -0.28
N LEU A 430 -4.90 3.06 0.59
CA LEU A 430 -3.56 2.71 1.05
C LEU A 430 -3.65 1.46 1.92
N ILE A 431 -3.07 0.37 1.47
CA ILE A 431 -2.98 -0.89 2.23
C ILE A 431 -1.52 -1.10 2.60
N VAL A 432 -1.24 -1.31 3.89
CA VAL A 432 0.10 -1.69 4.36
C VAL A 432 0.00 -3.02 5.10
N SER A 433 0.67 -4.04 4.57
CA SER A 433 0.65 -5.39 5.14
C SER A 433 2.02 -5.77 5.67
N VAL A 434 2.07 -6.23 6.91
CA VAL A 434 3.30 -6.79 7.49
C VAL A 434 3.53 -8.17 6.90
N LEU A 435 4.70 -8.41 6.32
CA LEU A 435 5.04 -9.72 5.79
C LEU A 435 5.54 -10.64 6.90
N ASP A 436 5.27 -11.95 6.75
CA ASP A 436 5.78 -12.97 7.64
C ASP A 436 7.31 -12.94 7.72
N GLY A 437 7.82 -13.27 8.90
CA GLY A 437 9.22 -13.12 9.25
C GLY A 437 9.45 -13.53 10.71
N PRO A 438 10.72 -13.68 11.11
CA PRO A 438 11.07 -14.16 12.45
C PRO A 438 10.57 -13.22 13.55
N ASP A 439 10.33 -13.78 14.73
CA ASP A 439 9.99 -12.99 15.91
C ASP A 439 11.04 -11.88 16.13
N LEU A 440 10.56 -10.69 16.49
CA LEU A 440 11.41 -9.51 16.67
C LEU A 440 11.96 -9.51 18.10
N GLU A 441 12.93 -10.39 18.34
CA GLU A 441 13.57 -10.57 19.64
C GLU A 441 15.07 -10.31 19.54
N ALA A 442 15.63 -9.63 20.53
CA ALA A 442 17.05 -9.46 20.70
C ALA A 442 17.45 -9.65 22.17
N VAL A 443 18.74 -9.84 22.41
CA VAL A 443 19.30 -9.87 23.77
C VAL A 443 19.92 -8.52 24.11
N GLN A 444 19.85 -8.13 25.37
CA GLN A 444 20.41 -6.88 25.87
C GLN A 444 21.87 -6.71 25.48
N GLY A 445 22.21 -5.55 24.94
CA GLY A 445 23.56 -5.22 24.46
C GLY A 445 23.87 -5.72 23.04
N SER A 446 22.92 -6.38 22.36
CA SER A 446 23.07 -6.73 20.95
C SER A 446 23.12 -5.49 20.06
N THR A 447 23.99 -5.52 19.05
CA THR A 447 24.08 -4.48 18.02
C THR A 447 23.43 -4.89 16.70
N GLU A 448 22.94 -6.12 16.60
CA GLU A 448 22.29 -6.60 15.38
C GLU A 448 20.90 -6.00 15.25
N ALA A 449 20.64 -5.35 14.10
CA ALA A 449 19.36 -4.73 13.87
C ALA A 449 18.31 -5.78 13.50
N LEU A 450 17.15 -5.70 14.12
CA LEU A 450 15.98 -6.48 13.74
C LEU A 450 15.35 -5.87 12.50
N THR A 451 14.81 -6.69 11.61
CA THR A 451 14.18 -6.19 10.38
C THR A 451 12.83 -6.84 10.13
N ARG A 452 11.89 -6.05 9.62
CA ARG A 452 10.58 -6.51 9.18
C ARG A 452 10.22 -5.86 7.87
N ARG A 453 9.85 -6.68 6.89
CA ARG A 453 9.40 -6.19 5.58
C ARG A 453 7.90 -5.97 5.59
N VAL A 454 7.46 -4.90 4.95
CA VAL A 454 6.04 -4.58 4.74
C VAL A 454 5.78 -4.37 3.25
N SER A 455 4.62 -4.80 2.76
CA SER A 455 4.11 -4.35 1.45
C SER A 455 3.32 -3.07 1.63
N VAL A 456 3.50 -2.14 0.71
CA VAL A 456 2.72 -0.90 0.61
C VAL A 456 2.02 -0.94 -0.74
N GLU A 457 0.70 -0.99 -0.72
CA GLU A 457 -0.15 -1.26 -1.88
C GLU A 457 -1.18 -0.14 -2.10
N GLY A 458 -1.60 0.01 -3.36
CA GLY A 458 -2.59 1.00 -3.80
C GLY A 458 -2.26 1.60 -5.18
N LEU A 459 -3.25 1.74 -6.07
CA LEU A 459 -3.06 2.41 -7.36
C LEU A 459 -2.85 3.92 -7.17
N ASP A 460 -1.86 4.48 -7.86
CA ASP A 460 -1.43 5.89 -7.75
C ASP A 460 -1.09 6.35 -6.32
N VAL A 461 -0.66 5.42 -5.46
CA VAL A 461 -0.15 5.75 -4.14
C VAL A 461 1.33 6.12 -4.22
N SER A 462 1.63 7.38 -3.91
CA SER A 462 2.98 7.82 -3.51
C SER A 462 3.01 7.89 -2.00
N TRP A 463 3.96 7.24 -1.35
CA TRP A 463 3.96 7.13 0.10
C TRP A 463 5.26 7.63 0.73
N LYS A 464 5.15 8.06 1.99
CA LYS A 464 6.25 8.38 2.89
C LYS A 464 6.07 7.61 4.19
N ALA A 465 7.14 7.01 4.69
CA ALA A 465 7.18 6.35 5.99
C ALA A 465 7.82 7.25 7.04
N GLU A 466 7.19 7.35 8.20
CA GLU A 466 7.59 8.17 9.33
C GLU A 466 7.71 7.26 10.57
N PRO A 467 8.92 6.84 10.95
CA PRO A 467 9.15 6.14 12.22
C PRO A 467 8.79 7.06 13.39
N LEU A 468 8.10 6.51 14.40
CA LEU A 468 7.68 7.28 15.59
C LEU A 468 8.65 7.17 16.76
N GLN A 469 9.65 6.29 16.66
CA GLN A 469 10.70 6.12 17.66
C GLN A 469 12.08 6.25 17.02
N ASP A 470 13.03 6.86 17.73
CA ASP A 470 14.38 7.17 17.21
C ASP A 470 15.25 5.93 16.95
N TRP A 471 14.91 4.79 17.55
CA TRP A 471 15.58 3.50 17.32
C TRP A 471 14.99 2.71 16.14
N VAL A 472 14.02 3.28 15.42
CA VAL A 472 13.36 2.68 14.26
C VAL A 472 13.67 3.48 13.00
N SER A 473 13.99 2.80 11.90
CA SER A 473 14.23 3.41 10.60
C SER A 473 13.55 2.60 9.49
N VAL A 474 13.31 3.21 8.33
CA VAL A 474 12.60 2.57 7.22
C VAL A 474 13.31 2.83 5.90
N THR A 475 13.54 1.79 5.12
CA THR A 475 14.20 1.87 3.80
C THR A 475 13.39 1.15 2.71
N PRO A 476 13.02 1.83 1.60
CA PRO A 476 13.10 3.27 1.42
C PRO A 476 12.09 4.01 2.34
N SER A 477 12.37 5.25 2.73
CA SER A 477 11.45 6.07 3.52
C SER A 477 10.35 6.73 2.68
N SER A 478 10.39 6.58 1.36
CA SER A 478 9.35 7.03 0.43
C SER A 478 9.50 6.36 -0.93
N ALA A 479 8.39 6.10 -1.62
CA ALA A 479 8.37 5.64 -3.02
C ALA A 479 7.12 6.17 -3.76
N SER A 480 7.11 6.08 -5.09
CA SER A 480 6.07 6.70 -5.95
C SER A 480 5.09 5.71 -6.59
N GLN A 481 5.02 4.46 -6.13
CA GLN A 481 4.10 3.38 -6.53
C GLN A 481 4.04 2.31 -5.42
N PRO A 482 3.15 1.29 -5.51
CA PRO A 482 3.25 0.10 -4.68
C PRO A 482 4.66 -0.49 -4.69
N ASP A 483 5.17 -0.76 -3.50
CA ASP A 483 6.52 -1.26 -3.30
C ASP A 483 6.60 -1.96 -1.93
N PHE A 484 7.80 -2.38 -1.56
CA PHE A 484 8.11 -2.87 -0.23
C PHE A 484 8.95 -1.86 0.53
N ALA A 485 8.75 -1.82 1.84
CA ALA A 485 9.65 -1.13 2.76
C ALA A 485 10.20 -2.13 3.78
N THR A 486 11.45 -1.94 4.18
CA THR A 486 12.04 -2.65 5.31
C THR A 486 12.09 -1.71 6.50
N ILE A 487 11.38 -2.08 7.56
CA ILE A 487 11.49 -1.46 8.89
C ILE A 487 12.68 -2.11 9.58
N THR A 488 13.62 -1.29 10.03
CA THR A 488 14.84 -1.69 10.73
C THR A 488 14.80 -1.12 12.15
N MET A 489 14.98 -1.97 13.15
CA MET A 489 14.88 -1.63 14.57
C MET A 489 16.22 -1.92 15.25
N SER A 490 16.79 -0.92 15.93
CA SER A 490 18.07 -1.04 16.62
C SER A 490 17.86 -1.37 18.11
N PRO A 491 18.34 -2.53 18.61
CA PRO A 491 18.20 -2.89 20.02
C PRO A 491 19.32 -2.37 20.94
N THR A 492 20.36 -1.71 20.40
CA THR A 492 21.65 -1.44 21.08
C THR A 492 21.56 -0.82 22.47
N ASP A 493 20.64 0.12 22.67
CA ASP A 493 20.50 0.86 23.93
C ASP A 493 19.22 0.51 24.69
N LEU A 494 18.52 -0.57 24.30
CA LEU A 494 17.27 -0.99 24.93
C LEU A 494 17.56 -1.90 26.14
N ALA A 495 16.94 -1.58 27.27
CA ALA A 495 16.94 -2.44 28.45
C ALA A 495 15.99 -3.64 28.26
N PRO A 496 16.08 -4.72 29.06
CA PRO A 496 15.19 -5.86 28.94
C PRO A 496 13.70 -5.46 29.08
N GLY A 497 12.85 -6.03 28.23
CA GLY A 497 11.40 -5.79 28.23
C GLY A 497 10.78 -5.70 26.84
N LYS A 498 9.51 -5.32 26.80
CA LYS A 498 8.71 -5.16 25.58
C LYS A 498 8.69 -3.69 25.10
N TYR A 499 8.95 -3.50 23.81
CA TYR A 499 8.92 -2.21 23.12
C TYR A 499 7.98 -2.25 21.93
N ARG A 500 7.54 -1.08 21.48
CA ARG A 500 6.70 -0.93 20.29
C ARG A 500 7.40 -0.06 19.25
N ALA A 501 7.59 -0.62 18.06
CA ALA A 501 8.08 0.07 16.87
C ALA A 501 6.88 0.43 15.99
N ASP A 502 6.46 1.69 16.05
CA ASP A 502 5.38 2.22 15.24
C ASP A 502 5.94 3.02 14.06
N VAL A 503 5.44 2.71 12.86
CA VAL A 503 5.76 3.41 11.62
C VAL A 503 4.48 3.87 10.96
N LYS A 504 4.36 5.18 10.76
CA LYS A 504 3.24 5.78 10.03
C LYS A 504 3.57 5.90 8.55
N PHE A 505 2.81 5.22 7.70
CA PHE A 505 2.82 5.39 6.26
C PHE A 505 1.78 6.42 5.86
N VAL A 506 2.17 7.40 5.05
CA VAL A 506 1.32 8.50 4.58
C VAL A 506 1.32 8.50 3.06
N ASP A 507 0.14 8.43 2.45
CA ASP A 507 -0.09 8.64 1.02
C ASP A 507 -0.09 10.14 0.74
N THR A 508 0.91 10.62 0.00
CA THR A 508 1.08 12.03 -0.33
C THR A 508 0.13 12.51 -1.43
N ASN A 509 -0.54 11.61 -2.15
CA ASN A 509 -1.41 11.96 -3.27
C ASN A 509 -2.88 12.14 -2.82
N PHE A 510 -3.33 11.33 -1.86
CA PHE A 510 -4.74 11.27 -1.42
C PHE A 510 -4.97 11.45 0.10
N ASP A 511 -3.97 11.96 0.83
CA ASP A 511 -4.04 12.28 2.28
C ASP A 511 -4.56 11.12 3.15
N GLN A 512 -4.08 9.91 2.85
CA GLN A 512 -4.37 8.70 3.62
C GLN A 512 -3.19 8.41 4.54
N SER A 513 -3.45 7.75 5.67
CA SER A 513 -2.36 7.20 6.49
C SER A 513 -2.72 5.88 7.13
N PHE A 514 -1.71 5.04 7.33
CA PHE A 514 -1.80 3.74 7.98
C PHE A 514 -0.61 3.59 8.93
N THR A 515 -0.84 3.13 10.16
CA THR A 515 0.25 2.92 11.13
C THR A 515 0.46 1.43 11.35
N VAL A 516 1.68 0.96 11.06
CA VAL A 516 2.14 -0.38 11.41
C VAL A 516 2.75 -0.31 12.79
N GLY A 517 2.26 -1.13 13.72
CA GLY A 517 2.87 -1.31 15.04
C GLY A 517 3.44 -2.71 15.19
N LEU A 518 4.73 -2.80 15.50
CA LEU A 518 5.46 -4.05 15.71
C LEU A 518 5.89 -4.14 17.17
N ASP A 519 5.67 -5.29 17.80
CA ASP A 519 6.18 -5.58 19.14
C ASP A 519 7.62 -6.10 19.01
N VAL A 520 8.53 -5.51 19.78
CA VAL A 520 9.96 -5.88 19.84
C VAL A 520 10.30 -6.26 21.28
N TYR A 521 10.98 -7.38 21.47
CA TYR A 521 11.29 -7.94 22.79
C TYR A 521 12.79 -7.97 23.03
N ILE A 522 13.21 -7.50 24.21
CA ILE A 522 14.61 -7.53 24.63
C ILE A 522 14.74 -8.46 25.84
N GLU A 523 15.48 -9.56 25.67
CA GLU A 523 15.83 -10.50 26.75
C GLU A 523 17.02 -9.99 27.56
N PRO A 524 17.10 -10.26 28.89
CA PRO A 524 18.32 -10.03 29.64
C PRO A 524 19.44 -10.93 29.12
N ARG A 525 20.66 -10.39 29.02
CA ARG A 525 21.83 -11.18 28.64
C ARG A 525 22.30 -12.04 29.81
N ARG A 526 22.60 -13.31 29.54
CA ARG A 526 22.94 -14.30 30.58
C ARG A 526 24.11 -15.17 30.15
N ILE A 527 24.99 -15.45 31.10
CA ILE A 527 25.99 -16.52 30.98
C ILE A 527 25.37 -17.84 31.46
N LEU A 528 25.76 -18.96 30.85
CA LEU A 528 25.20 -20.28 31.11
C LEU A 528 26.33 -21.30 31.20
N VAL A 529 26.16 -22.31 32.05
CA VAL A 529 27.00 -23.52 32.07
C VAL A 529 26.15 -24.73 31.75
N GLU A 530 26.68 -25.64 30.94
CA GLU A 530 26.00 -26.88 30.53
C GLU A 530 25.67 -27.79 31.72
N GLU A 531 26.50 -27.76 32.77
CA GLU A 531 26.40 -28.63 33.93
C GLU A 531 26.62 -27.83 35.21
N THR A 532 25.79 -28.07 36.23
CA THR A 532 25.93 -27.44 37.56
C THR A 532 26.34 -28.44 38.63
N GLY A 533 26.54 -29.71 38.27
CA GLY A 533 26.96 -30.77 39.17
C GLY A 533 27.99 -31.68 38.53
N VAL A 534 29.09 -31.93 39.24
CA VAL A 534 30.21 -32.78 38.81
C VAL A 534 30.65 -33.69 39.95
N SER A 535 30.79 -34.98 39.65
CA SER A 535 31.36 -35.96 40.57
C SER A 535 32.68 -36.49 40.03
N PHE A 536 33.73 -36.43 40.86
CA PHE A 536 35.03 -37.06 40.62
C PHE A 536 35.25 -38.24 41.55
N SER A 537 36.10 -39.16 41.11
CA SER A 537 36.48 -40.33 41.91
C SER A 537 37.94 -40.73 41.73
N HIS A 538 38.55 -41.15 42.84
CA HIS A 538 39.92 -41.65 42.87
C HIS A 538 40.01 -42.93 43.69
N PHE A 539 40.56 -43.97 43.06
CA PHE A 539 40.81 -45.29 43.63
C PHE A 539 42.23 -45.75 43.29
N PRO A 540 42.78 -46.78 43.97
CA PRO A 540 44.12 -47.27 43.71
C PRO A 540 44.44 -47.63 42.24
N ALA A 541 43.48 -48.19 41.50
CA ALA A 541 43.68 -48.59 40.11
C ALA A 541 42.96 -47.69 39.08
N LYS A 542 42.02 -46.83 39.50
CA LYS A 542 41.09 -46.12 38.61
C LYS A 542 40.84 -44.70 39.09
N SER A 543 40.67 -43.75 38.19
CA SER A 543 40.37 -42.37 38.55
C SER A 543 39.62 -41.64 37.43
N ILE A 544 38.71 -40.77 37.84
CA ILE A 544 38.01 -39.79 37.00
C ILE A 544 38.23 -38.46 37.70
N LEU A 545 39.14 -37.65 37.16
CA LEU A 545 39.64 -36.43 37.81
C LEU A 545 39.54 -35.18 36.93
N ASP A 546 39.09 -35.32 35.69
CA ASP A 546 39.01 -34.22 34.74
C ASP A 546 37.60 -34.14 34.15
N ARG A 547 37.05 -32.92 34.03
CA ARG A 547 35.75 -32.64 33.42
C ARG A 547 35.85 -31.40 32.55
N GLU A 548 35.23 -31.43 31.38
CA GLU A 548 35.02 -30.25 30.55
C GLU A 548 33.54 -29.88 30.58
N ILE A 549 33.26 -28.59 30.80
CA ILE A 549 31.91 -28.02 30.81
C ILE A 549 31.85 -26.92 29.76
N THR A 550 30.86 -26.97 28.87
CA THR A 550 30.65 -25.89 27.92
C THR A 550 30.11 -24.65 28.64
N VAL A 551 30.72 -23.49 28.37
CA VAL A 551 30.21 -22.19 28.80
C VAL A 551 29.58 -21.49 27.61
N SER A 552 28.31 -21.13 27.73
CA SER A 552 27.53 -20.50 26.67
C SER A 552 26.87 -19.21 27.16
N GLU A 553 26.21 -18.51 26.26
CA GLU A 553 25.41 -17.33 26.56
C GLU A 553 24.26 -17.24 25.55
N ASN A 554 23.30 -16.36 25.82
CA ASN A 554 22.03 -16.34 25.09
C ASN A 554 21.96 -15.35 23.91
N SER A 555 22.97 -14.50 23.66
CA SER A 555 22.96 -13.55 22.52
C SER A 555 23.54 -14.12 21.22
N GLY A 556 24.30 -15.21 21.27
CA GLY A 556 25.09 -15.75 20.16
C GLY A 556 26.44 -15.05 19.93
N ASP A 557 26.78 -14.04 20.73
CA ASP A 557 28.02 -13.28 20.62
C ASP A 557 29.10 -13.80 21.58
N PRO A 558 30.39 -13.72 21.22
CA PRO A 558 31.47 -14.00 22.15
C PRO A 558 31.35 -13.17 23.44
N LEU A 559 31.40 -13.86 24.57
CA LEU A 559 31.37 -13.27 25.91
C LEU A 559 32.55 -13.80 26.70
N ASP A 560 33.41 -12.90 27.18
CA ASP A 560 34.49 -13.25 28.08
C ASP A 560 33.94 -13.64 29.46
N TRP A 561 34.47 -14.70 30.03
CA TRP A 561 34.10 -15.20 31.35
C TRP A 561 35.33 -15.50 32.21
N THR A 562 35.13 -15.49 33.51
CA THR A 562 36.10 -15.87 34.54
C THR A 562 35.52 -16.96 35.42
N ALA A 563 36.35 -17.89 35.87
CA ALA A 563 35.97 -18.93 36.81
C ALA A 563 36.92 -18.97 38.01
N THR A 564 36.36 -19.23 39.20
CA THR A 564 37.12 -19.39 40.45
C THR A 564 36.54 -20.52 41.29
N ASP A 565 37.40 -21.37 41.83
CA ASP A 565 37.02 -22.39 42.81
C ASP A 565 37.28 -21.93 44.25
N ASN A 566 36.70 -22.65 45.22
CA ASN A 566 36.88 -22.41 46.65
C ASN A 566 37.70 -23.51 47.37
N ALA A 567 38.38 -24.41 46.63
CA ALA A 567 38.99 -25.60 47.21
C ALA A 567 40.40 -25.87 46.67
N ALA A 568 41.39 -25.96 47.56
CA ALA A 568 42.79 -26.13 47.17
C ALA A 568 43.13 -27.42 46.40
N TRP A 569 42.24 -28.41 46.37
CA TRP A 569 42.40 -29.65 45.62
C TRP A 569 41.82 -29.58 44.21
N LEU A 570 41.10 -28.52 43.85
CA LEU A 570 40.50 -28.33 42.53
C LEU A 570 41.27 -27.24 41.79
N THR A 571 41.52 -27.45 40.50
CA THR A 571 42.04 -26.43 39.60
C THR A 571 41.05 -26.23 38.47
N VAL A 572 40.80 -24.98 38.10
CA VAL A 572 39.89 -24.61 37.01
C VAL A 572 40.58 -23.72 35.98
N THR A 573 40.13 -23.78 34.73
CA THR A 573 40.51 -22.77 33.72
C THR A 573 40.01 -21.40 34.19
N PRO A 574 40.88 -20.42 34.50
CA PRO A 574 40.48 -19.22 35.24
C PRO A 574 39.69 -18.20 34.40
N SER A 575 39.76 -18.30 33.08
CA SER A 575 39.05 -17.42 32.15
C SER A 575 38.97 -18.02 30.75
N GLY A 576 37.96 -17.63 29.98
CA GLY A 576 37.80 -18.00 28.59
C GLY A 576 36.76 -17.15 27.88
N GLN A 577 36.34 -17.60 26.69
CA GLN A 577 35.21 -17.05 25.95
C GLN A 577 34.11 -18.08 25.81
N THR A 578 32.87 -17.66 25.69
CA THR A 578 31.75 -18.53 25.34
C THR A 578 32.04 -19.27 24.03
N LEU A 579 31.52 -20.50 23.89
CA LEU A 579 31.95 -21.52 22.91
C LEU A 579 33.31 -22.20 23.23
N GLY A 580 34.02 -21.72 24.23
CA GLY A 580 35.11 -22.46 24.89
C GLY A 580 34.60 -23.37 26.00
N VAL A 581 35.53 -24.11 26.61
CA VAL A 581 35.24 -25.04 27.71
C VAL A 581 35.87 -24.56 29.02
N LEU A 582 35.15 -24.72 30.12
CA LEU A 582 35.65 -24.70 31.47
C LEU A 582 36.19 -26.09 31.80
N THR A 583 37.50 -26.21 32.00
CA THR A 583 38.13 -27.46 32.43
C THR A 583 38.26 -27.46 33.94
N LEU A 584 37.79 -28.52 34.58
CA LEU A 584 37.94 -28.81 36.00
C LEU A 584 38.91 -29.99 36.16
N GLN A 585 39.91 -29.84 37.03
CA GLN A 585 40.89 -30.88 37.31
C GLN A 585 41.08 -31.05 38.83
N ALA A 586 40.82 -32.24 39.33
CA ALA A 586 40.95 -32.59 40.74
C ALA A 586 42.32 -33.23 41.05
N ASP A 587 42.95 -32.80 42.15
CA ASP A 587 44.18 -33.38 42.70
C ASP A 587 43.86 -34.12 44.02
N PRO A 588 43.89 -35.47 44.02
CA PRO A 588 43.62 -36.26 45.22
C PRO A 588 44.77 -36.21 46.25
N THR A 589 45.91 -35.59 45.94
CA THR A 589 47.12 -35.64 46.76
C THR A 589 46.89 -35.04 48.15
N GLY A 590 47.09 -35.85 49.19
CA GLY A 590 47.04 -35.40 50.59
C GLY A 590 45.63 -35.26 51.18
N LEU A 591 44.59 -35.57 50.40
CA LEU A 591 43.22 -35.65 50.88
C LEU A 591 42.94 -36.96 51.62
N ALA A 592 41.96 -36.93 52.53
CA ALA A 592 41.55 -38.11 53.28
C ALA A 592 40.68 -39.06 52.44
N ALA A 593 40.91 -40.37 52.56
CA ALA A 593 40.10 -41.41 51.93
C ALA A 593 38.84 -41.75 52.76
N GLY A 594 37.82 -42.31 52.11
CA GLY A 594 36.54 -42.71 52.71
C GLY A 594 35.59 -41.55 53.04
N VAL A 595 35.87 -40.35 52.53
CA VAL A 595 35.04 -39.16 52.72
C VAL A 595 34.86 -38.44 51.39
N VAL A 596 33.73 -37.75 51.24
CA VAL A 596 33.45 -36.87 50.09
C VAL A 596 34.07 -35.50 50.35
N HIS A 597 34.82 -34.98 49.38
CA HIS A 597 35.34 -33.62 49.39
C HIS A 597 34.48 -32.75 48.48
N MET A 598 33.93 -31.65 48.99
CA MET A 598 33.07 -30.74 48.23
C MET A 598 33.82 -29.46 47.86
N ALA A 599 33.51 -28.91 46.70
CA ALA A 599 33.96 -27.62 46.20
C ALA A 599 32.85 -26.98 45.36
N GLN A 600 32.93 -25.66 45.19
CA GLN A 600 32.07 -24.91 44.30
C GLN A 600 32.92 -24.07 43.35
N VAL A 601 32.56 -24.06 42.08
CA VAL A 601 33.15 -23.20 41.06
C VAL A 601 32.16 -22.12 40.68
N GLU A 602 32.56 -20.86 40.83
CA GLU A 602 31.81 -19.69 40.40
C GLU A 602 32.23 -19.31 38.98
N VAL A 603 31.28 -19.13 38.07
CA VAL A 603 31.49 -18.66 36.69
C VAL A 603 30.70 -17.37 36.48
N ARG A 604 31.40 -16.30 36.09
CA ARG A 604 30.82 -14.97 35.86
C ARG A 604 31.50 -14.24 34.72
N THR A 605 30.96 -13.08 34.38
CA THR A 605 31.56 -12.15 33.42
C THR A 605 31.63 -10.76 34.05
N ASP A 606 32.60 -9.95 33.59
CA ASP A 606 32.70 -8.53 33.94
C ASP A 606 31.84 -7.64 32.99
N ASN A 607 31.16 -8.24 32.00
CA ASN A 607 30.25 -7.53 31.11
C ASN A 607 29.03 -7.02 31.88
N THR A 608 28.82 -5.70 31.90
CA THR A 608 27.77 -5.05 32.69
C THR A 608 26.34 -5.35 32.24
N PHE A 609 26.14 -5.91 31.04
CA PHE A 609 24.81 -6.36 30.58
C PHE A 609 24.41 -7.73 31.14
N VAL A 610 25.36 -8.50 31.66
CA VAL A 610 25.11 -9.82 32.24
C VAL A 610 25.12 -9.69 33.75
N GLN A 611 24.01 -10.03 34.38
CA GLN A 611 23.83 -9.86 35.83
C GLN A 611 23.85 -11.17 36.62
N ASN A 612 23.72 -12.32 35.95
CA ASN A 612 23.75 -13.61 36.64
C ASN A 612 25.18 -14.11 36.85
N THR A 613 25.30 -14.99 37.83
CA THR A 613 26.49 -15.80 38.11
C THR A 613 26.04 -17.24 38.13
N GLU A 614 26.86 -18.12 37.57
CA GLU A 614 26.62 -19.55 37.50
C GLU A 614 27.50 -20.26 38.54
N HIS A 615 26.99 -21.32 39.14
CA HIS A 615 27.73 -22.13 40.11
C HIS A 615 27.73 -23.59 39.67
N VAL A 616 28.89 -24.24 39.80
CA VAL A 616 29.05 -25.67 39.57
C VAL A 616 29.47 -26.31 40.90
N GLU A 617 28.64 -27.19 41.42
CA GLU A 617 28.94 -28.02 42.58
C GLU A 617 29.80 -29.19 42.16
N VAL A 618 30.93 -29.38 42.84
CA VAL A 618 31.94 -30.39 42.48
C VAL A 618 32.24 -31.24 43.70
N SER A 619 32.25 -32.56 43.54
CA SER A 619 32.75 -33.46 44.57
C SER A 619 33.93 -34.31 44.09
N LEU A 620 34.74 -34.76 45.03
CA LEU A 620 35.75 -35.80 44.84
C LEU A 620 35.60 -36.87 45.93
N TRP A 621 35.33 -38.10 45.53
CA TRP A 621 35.41 -39.27 46.40
C TRP A 621 36.78 -39.94 46.29
N ILE A 622 37.40 -40.23 47.44
CA ILE A 622 38.66 -40.99 47.50
C ILE A 622 38.40 -42.33 48.15
N GLY A 623 38.41 -43.40 47.37
CA GLY A 623 38.24 -44.76 47.89
C GLY A 623 39.50 -45.32 48.51
N VAL A 624 39.32 -46.11 49.58
CA VAL A 624 40.41 -46.85 50.23
C VAL A 624 40.83 -48.09 49.44
N GLU A 625 39.92 -48.63 48.64
CA GLU A 625 40.10 -49.80 47.78
C GLU A 625 39.30 -49.63 46.48
N ASP A 626 39.69 -50.33 45.42
CA ASP A 626 38.93 -50.32 44.16
C ASP A 626 37.55 -50.97 44.40
N PRO A 627 36.45 -50.36 43.95
CA PRO A 627 35.14 -50.88 44.30
C PRO A 627 34.84 -52.15 43.50
N GLU A 628 34.18 -53.12 44.15
CA GLU A 628 33.93 -54.44 43.57
C GLU A 628 33.20 -54.34 42.22
N ALA A 629 33.47 -55.28 41.31
CA ALA A 629 32.85 -55.28 39.98
C ALA A 629 31.32 -55.46 40.01
N ARG A 630 30.78 -55.99 41.12
CA ARG A 630 29.35 -56.18 41.36
C ARG A 630 29.08 -56.10 42.87
N ILE A 631 28.33 -55.09 43.31
CA ILE A 631 28.01 -54.88 44.73
C ILE A 631 26.53 -55.14 44.99
N GLU A 632 26.18 -56.11 45.82
CA GLU A 632 24.79 -56.36 46.21
C GLU A 632 24.43 -55.49 47.43
N VAL A 633 23.72 -54.38 47.21
CA VAL A 633 23.22 -53.53 48.30
C VAL A 633 22.14 -54.29 49.05
N THR A 634 22.44 -54.73 50.26
CA THR A 634 21.52 -55.49 51.11
C THR A 634 21.21 -54.71 52.38
N ASN A 635 19.98 -54.23 52.51
CA ASN A 635 19.38 -53.88 53.79
C ASN A 635 18.14 -54.77 53.96
N ASN A 636 17.91 -55.33 55.15
CA ASN A 636 16.90 -56.36 55.43
C ASN A 636 15.42 -55.88 55.27
N ALA A 637 15.21 -54.68 54.70
CA ALA A 637 13.94 -53.99 54.59
C ALA A 637 13.72 -53.34 53.21
N ILE A 638 14.29 -53.85 52.11
CA ILE A 638 14.23 -53.15 50.81
C ILE A 638 13.45 -53.92 49.75
N GLY A 639 12.28 -53.36 49.40
CA GLY A 639 11.62 -53.49 48.11
C GLY A 639 11.68 -52.16 47.35
N ALA A 640 12.88 -51.62 47.08
CA ALA A 640 13.02 -50.26 46.54
C ALA A 640 12.22 -50.09 45.25
N ARG A 641 11.30 -49.10 45.28
CA ARG A 641 10.40 -48.80 44.17
C ARG A 641 11.00 -47.83 43.17
N ASN A 642 11.70 -46.83 43.67
CA ASN A 642 12.29 -45.75 42.88
C ASN A 642 13.72 -45.48 43.35
N ILE A 643 14.64 -45.31 42.41
CA ILE A 643 16.03 -44.94 42.66
C ILE A 643 16.43 -43.71 41.83
N VAL A 644 17.31 -42.86 42.35
CA VAL A 644 17.89 -41.71 41.63
C VAL A 644 19.35 -41.51 42.04
N ALA A 645 20.23 -41.24 41.07
CA ALA A 645 21.65 -41.00 41.32
C ALA A 645 21.91 -39.53 41.65
N ASP A 646 22.81 -39.26 42.59
CA ASP A 646 23.30 -37.90 42.84
C ASP A 646 24.30 -37.49 41.75
N PRO A 647 24.08 -36.36 41.04
CA PRO A 647 25.00 -35.90 40.00
C PRO A 647 26.32 -35.35 40.58
N VAL A 648 26.34 -35.01 41.87
CA VAL A 648 27.48 -34.38 42.55
C VAL A 648 28.13 -35.36 43.52
N ARG A 649 27.36 -35.93 44.45
CA ARG A 649 27.89 -36.78 45.52
C ARG A 649 28.00 -38.24 45.05
N PRO A 650 28.82 -39.08 45.70
CA PRO A 650 28.94 -40.50 45.35
C PRO A 650 27.77 -41.32 45.91
N TYR A 651 26.54 -40.82 45.77
CA TYR A 651 25.35 -41.37 46.41
C TYR A 651 24.25 -41.69 45.40
N PHE A 652 23.38 -42.60 45.79
CA PHE A 652 22.06 -42.74 45.20
C PHE A 652 21.00 -42.82 46.29
N TYR A 653 19.81 -42.38 45.96
CA TYR A 653 18.66 -42.29 46.85
C TYR A 653 17.65 -43.38 46.48
N ALA A 654 17.11 -44.09 47.46
CA ALA A 654 16.15 -45.17 47.24
C ALA A 654 14.95 -45.06 48.19
N ASN A 655 13.75 -45.13 47.64
CA ASN A 655 12.53 -45.30 48.44
C ASN A 655 12.58 -46.66 49.15
N THR A 656 12.40 -46.68 50.48
CA THR A 656 12.37 -47.93 51.23
C THR A 656 10.98 -48.24 51.77
N THR A 657 10.52 -49.45 51.43
CA THR A 657 9.23 -49.98 51.87
C THR A 657 9.43 -50.92 53.06
N ASP A 658 8.48 -50.99 53.98
CA ASP A 658 8.46 -52.14 54.88
C ASP A 658 8.26 -53.47 54.10
N ARG A 659 8.53 -54.60 54.77
CA ARG A 659 8.44 -55.94 54.16
C ARG A 659 7.05 -56.26 53.59
N ASP A 660 6.01 -55.60 54.09
CA ASP A 660 4.62 -55.80 53.64
C ASP A 660 4.23 -54.86 52.47
N TYR A 661 5.13 -53.99 52.00
CA TYR A 661 4.89 -52.97 50.95
C TYR A 661 3.77 -51.97 51.29
N ILE A 662 3.48 -51.76 52.59
CA ILE A 662 2.35 -50.95 53.05
C ILE A 662 2.78 -49.51 53.33
N VAL A 663 4.03 -49.30 53.75
CA VAL A 663 4.54 -47.98 54.13
C VAL A 663 5.86 -47.69 53.40
N ASP A 664 5.82 -46.74 52.47
CA ASP A 664 6.98 -46.21 51.72
C ASP A 664 7.12 -44.74 52.07
N LYS A 665 7.72 -44.42 53.22
CA LYS A 665 7.75 -43.03 53.73
C LYS A 665 9.15 -42.47 53.94
N ASN A 666 10.16 -43.30 53.74
CA ASN A 666 11.55 -42.97 53.97
C ASN A 666 12.34 -43.03 52.66
N VAL A 667 13.45 -42.30 52.61
CA VAL A 667 14.43 -42.39 51.54
C VAL A 667 15.78 -42.76 52.14
N ASP A 668 16.31 -43.92 51.78
CA ASP A 668 17.65 -44.36 52.17
C ASP A 668 18.70 -43.82 51.18
N ILE A 669 19.84 -43.42 51.71
CA ILE A 669 20.99 -42.89 50.97
C ILE A 669 22.10 -43.93 51.01
N PHE A 670 22.58 -44.35 49.84
CA PHE A 670 23.64 -45.35 49.73
C PHE A 670 24.84 -44.81 48.99
N ASN A 671 26.03 -45.26 49.35
CA ASN A 671 27.25 -44.97 48.59
C ASN A 671 27.32 -45.85 47.33
N VAL A 672 27.51 -45.23 46.16
CA VAL A 672 27.55 -45.93 44.85
C VAL A 672 28.72 -46.91 44.72
N TYR A 673 29.79 -46.71 45.49
CA TYR A 673 31.01 -47.51 45.42
C TYR A 673 31.11 -48.57 46.51
N THR A 674 30.53 -48.37 47.69
CA THR A 674 30.60 -49.37 48.78
C THR A 674 29.29 -50.15 48.94
N GLY A 675 28.17 -49.59 48.47
CA GLY A 675 26.83 -50.13 48.71
C GLY A 675 26.37 -50.00 50.17
N GLU A 676 27.12 -49.30 51.01
CA GLU A 676 26.76 -49.10 52.41
C GLU A 676 25.68 -48.01 52.55
N LEU A 677 24.78 -48.21 53.52
CA LEU A 677 23.80 -47.20 53.93
C LEU A 677 24.55 -46.04 54.62
N VAL A 678 24.39 -44.85 54.07
CA VAL A 678 24.96 -43.60 54.57
C VAL A 678 24.04 -42.96 55.59
N GLU A 679 22.75 -42.82 55.26
CA GLU A 679 21.74 -42.14 56.07
C GLU A 679 20.32 -42.54 55.60
N THR A 680 19.30 -42.36 56.47
CA THR A 680 17.88 -42.49 56.11
C THR A 680 17.14 -41.19 56.40
N ILE A 681 16.54 -40.61 55.36
CA ILE A 681 15.63 -39.46 55.49
C ILE A 681 14.25 -39.99 55.89
N GLU A 682 13.84 -39.73 57.13
CA GLU A 682 12.59 -40.27 57.66
C GLU A 682 11.37 -39.40 57.33
N ASN A 683 10.23 -40.05 57.07
CA ASN A 683 8.91 -39.42 56.93
C ASN A 683 8.83 -38.32 55.86
N VAL A 684 9.44 -38.56 54.69
CA VAL A 684 9.39 -37.65 53.53
C VAL A 684 7.96 -37.41 53.07
N SER A 685 7.18 -38.47 52.89
CA SER A 685 5.74 -38.37 52.61
C SER A 685 4.99 -39.59 53.17
N PRO A 686 3.65 -39.59 53.22
CA PRO A 686 2.89 -40.78 53.62
C PRO A 686 3.11 -41.98 52.68
N LYS A 687 3.35 -41.72 51.39
CA LYS A 687 3.68 -42.73 50.38
C LYS A 687 4.51 -42.13 49.24
N ASN A 688 5.80 -42.42 49.23
CA ASN A 688 6.75 -41.97 48.23
C ASN A 688 6.48 -42.67 46.89
N GLY A 689 6.45 -41.86 45.83
CA GLY A 689 6.38 -42.25 44.44
C GLY A 689 7.71 -42.01 43.74
N VAL A 690 7.67 -41.64 42.46
CA VAL A 690 8.87 -41.33 41.69
C VAL A 690 9.68 -40.19 42.32
N MET A 691 10.99 -40.21 42.06
CA MET A 691 11.94 -39.23 42.56
C MET A 691 12.74 -38.63 41.42
N THR A 692 13.19 -37.38 41.58
CA THR A 692 14.17 -36.73 40.71
C THR A 692 15.05 -35.80 41.55
N ILE A 693 16.18 -35.38 41.01
CA ILE A 693 17.16 -34.55 41.73
C ILE A 693 17.53 -33.32 40.89
N SER A 694 17.81 -32.21 41.55
CA SER A 694 18.31 -31.02 40.87
C SER A 694 19.68 -31.30 40.23
N PRO A 695 19.98 -30.71 39.05
CA PRO A 695 21.27 -30.89 38.38
C PRO A 695 22.51 -30.52 39.20
N ASP A 696 22.38 -29.63 40.19
CA ASP A 696 23.43 -29.25 41.14
C ASP A 696 23.48 -30.13 42.41
N GLY A 697 22.61 -31.14 42.53
CA GLY A 697 22.52 -32.04 43.68
C GLY A 697 22.06 -31.37 44.98
N SER A 698 21.50 -30.15 44.95
CA SER A 698 21.04 -29.46 46.15
C SER A 698 19.71 -29.99 46.71
N PHE A 699 18.79 -30.42 45.84
CA PHE A 699 17.44 -30.87 46.22
C PHE A 699 17.05 -32.19 45.59
N LEU A 700 16.52 -33.10 46.41
CA LEU A 700 15.75 -34.27 45.98
C LEU A 700 14.26 -33.91 45.97
N TYR A 701 13.56 -34.23 44.89
CA TYR A 701 12.12 -34.05 44.75
C TYR A 701 11.43 -35.40 44.75
N VAL A 702 10.51 -35.60 45.70
CA VAL A 702 9.79 -36.87 45.90
C VAL A 702 8.30 -36.64 45.65
N PHE A 703 7.69 -37.44 44.80
CA PHE A 703 6.24 -37.38 44.59
C PHE A 703 5.51 -38.09 45.74
N ASP A 704 4.59 -37.41 46.40
CA ASP A 704 3.68 -37.99 47.40
C ASP A 704 2.44 -38.55 46.69
N GLU A 705 2.39 -39.88 46.52
CA GLU A 705 1.28 -40.58 45.86
C GLU A 705 -0.04 -40.49 46.64
N THR A 706 0.00 -40.14 47.94
CA THR A 706 -1.22 -40.06 48.77
C THR A 706 -1.92 -38.73 48.58
N ASN A 707 -1.15 -37.64 48.54
CA ASN A 707 -1.69 -36.28 48.48
C ASN A 707 -1.55 -35.62 47.10
N ASN A 708 -0.86 -36.25 46.15
CA ASN A 708 -0.45 -35.67 44.88
C ASN A 708 0.32 -34.37 45.08
N ASN A 709 1.39 -34.43 45.88
CA ASN A 709 2.29 -33.30 46.10
C ASN A 709 3.70 -33.62 45.58
N ILE A 710 4.44 -32.60 45.18
CA ILE A 710 5.89 -32.70 45.01
C ILE A 710 6.54 -32.20 46.29
N VAL A 711 7.30 -33.06 46.96
CA VAL A 711 7.96 -32.79 48.25
C VAL A 711 9.45 -32.56 48.02
N PRO A 712 9.96 -31.33 48.18
CA PRO A 712 11.40 -31.07 48.15
C PRO A 712 12.09 -31.52 49.45
N VAL A 713 13.29 -32.06 49.31
CA VAL A 713 14.20 -32.40 50.40
C VAL A 713 15.54 -31.73 50.14
N ASP A 714 15.97 -30.88 51.06
CA ASP A 714 17.29 -30.25 51.01
C ASP A 714 18.36 -31.30 51.34
N LEU A 715 19.25 -31.59 50.40
CA LEU A 715 20.25 -32.65 50.54
C LEU A 715 21.50 -32.21 51.31
N SER A 716 21.63 -30.92 51.63
CA SER A 716 22.69 -30.41 52.50
C SER A 716 22.36 -30.58 53.99
N THR A 717 21.07 -30.55 54.32
CA THR A 717 20.56 -30.62 55.70
C THR A 717 19.68 -31.86 55.98
N TYR A 718 19.29 -32.58 54.93
CA TYR A 718 18.26 -33.63 54.95
C TYR A 718 16.89 -33.14 55.44
N GLU A 719 16.62 -31.83 55.34
CA GLU A 719 15.35 -31.25 55.74
C GLU A 719 14.27 -31.51 54.68
N VAL A 720 13.20 -32.20 55.09
CA VAL A 720 11.97 -32.36 54.30
C VAL A 720 11.18 -31.04 54.36
N GLN A 721 10.98 -30.43 53.21
CA GLN A 721 10.30 -29.15 53.09
C GLN A 721 8.82 -29.31 52.71
N GLU A 722 8.04 -28.24 52.86
CA GLU A 722 6.63 -28.22 52.46
C GLU A 722 6.48 -28.48 50.96
N GLY A 723 5.67 -29.47 50.59
CA GLY A 723 5.37 -29.79 49.20
C GLY A 723 4.24 -28.96 48.61
N TRP A 724 4.14 -28.94 47.28
CA TRP A 724 3.07 -28.25 46.55
C TRP A 724 2.23 -29.24 45.73
N SER A 725 0.96 -28.88 45.51
CA SER A 725 -0.01 -29.72 44.80
C SER A 725 0.34 -29.87 43.32
N THR A 726 0.07 -31.06 42.80
CA THR A 726 0.20 -31.43 41.38
C THR A 726 -0.91 -32.42 41.01
N GLU A 727 -0.99 -32.78 39.73
CA GLU A 727 -1.69 -33.98 39.30
C GLU A 727 -0.83 -35.23 39.47
N TYR A 728 -1.47 -36.41 39.44
CA TYR A 728 -0.76 -37.69 39.44
C TYR A 728 0.12 -37.81 38.20
N PHE A 729 1.34 -38.31 38.36
CA PHE A 729 2.24 -38.70 37.27
C PHE A 729 3.14 -39.86 37.68
N ASP A 730 3.66 -40.61 36.71
CA ASP A 730 4.58 -41.73 36.95
C ASP A 730 6.04 -41.41 36.60
N SER A 731 6.38 -40.25 36.03
CA SER A 731 7.77 -39.85 35.74
C SER A 731 7.97 -38.35 35.96
N MET A 732 9.17 -37.93 36.35
CA MET A 732 9.56 -36.52 36.42
C MET A 732 11.06 -36.33 36.30
N VAL A 733 11.47 -35.17 35.79
CA VAL A 733 12.88 -34.79 35.61
C VAL A 733 13.08 -33.31 35.89
N VAL A 734 14.20 -32.95 36.53
CA VAL A 734 14.65 -31.56 36.65
C VAL A 734 15.75 -31.29 35.64
N ARG A 735 15.57 -30.23 34.84
CA ARG A 735 16.58 -29.73 33.89
C ARG A 735 16.63 -28.22 33.85
N ARG A 736 17.70 -27.71 33.26
CA ARG A 736 17.95 -26.27 33.08
C ARG A 736 17.61 -25.86 31.65
N VAL A 737 16.53 -25.10 31.46
CA VAL A 737 16.18 -24.51 30.14
C VAL A 737 16.67 -23.07 30.12
N ASN A 738 17.63 -22.73 29.24
CA ASN A 738 18.29 -21.42 29.22
C ASN A 738 18.74 -20.95 30.62
N GLY A 739 19.28 -21.88 31.42
CA GLY A 739 19.78 -21.66 32.77
C GLY A 739 18.72 -21.65 33.88
N LYS A 740 17.43 -21.73 33.55
CA LYS A 740 16.34 -21.81 34.53
C LYS A 740 16.07 -23.27 34.90
N GLU A 741 16.14 -23.61 36.18
CA GLU A 741 15.72 -24.93 36.67
C GLU A 741 14.20 -25.08 36.61
N ILE A 742 13.76 -26.13 35.93
CA ILE A 742 12.36 -26.47 35.72
C ILE A 742 12.18 -27.96 35.98
N LEU A 743 11.14 -28.30 36.73
CA LEU A 743 10.70 -29.68 36.91
C LEU A 743 9.62 -30.01 35.88
N PHE A 744 9.84 -31.03 35.08
CA PHE A 744 8.91 -31.55 34.09
C PHE A 744 8.31 -32.87 34.58
N THR A 745 7.02 -33.08 34.34
CA THR A 745 6.33 -34.32 34.70
C THR A 745 5.90 -35.08 33.45
N GLY A 746 5.77 -36.40 33.58
CA GLY A 746 5.20 -37.28 32.56
C GLY A 746 3.72 -37.00 32.25
N SER A 747 3.02 -36.24 33.09
CA SER A 747 1.68 -35.75 32.79
C SER A 747 1.67 -34.51 31.88
N GLY A 748 2.83 -33.98 31.49
CA GLY A 748 2.94 -32.78 30.67
C GLY A 748 2.79 -31.49 31.47
N LEU A 749 3.12 -31.49 32.76
CA LEU A 749 3.19 -30.28 33.58
C LEU A 749 4.65 -29.84 33.73
N ALA A 750 4.85 -28.53 33.88
CA ALA A 750 6.15 -27.93 34.18
C ALA A 750 6.03 -26.99 35.37
N TYR A 751 7.03 -26.98 36.25
CA TYR A 751 7.04 -26.15 37.46
C TYR A 751 8.34 -25.35 37.55
N ASP A 752 8.22 -24.07 37.85
CA ASP A 752 9.33 -23.24 38.27
C ASP A 752 9.68 -23.58 39.73
N LEU A 753 10.88 -24.11 39.96
CA LEU A 753 11.32 -24.56 41.27
C LEU A 753 11.66 -23.43 42.24
N ALA A 754 11.91 -22.21 41.76
CA ALA A 754 12.26 -21.08 42.60
C ALA A 754 11.05 -20.55 43.40
N ASN A 755 9.86 -20.55 42.79
CA ASN A 755 8.61 -20.10 43.40
C ASN A 755 7.59 -21.23 43.60
N ARG A 756 7.86 -22.44 43.09
CA ARG A 756 6.98 -23.63 43.17
C ARG A 756 5.65 -23.44 42.43
N GLU A 757 5.67 -22.61 41.38
CA GLU A 757 4.48 -22.33 40.57
C GLU A 757 4.49 -23.15 39.29
N GLN A 758 3.31 -23.59 38.87
CA GLN A 758 3.12 -24.25 37.58
C GLN A 758 3.32 -23.22 36.46
N LEU A 759 4.13 -23.57 35.48
CA LEU A 759 4.34 -22.79 34.26
C LEU A 759 3.21 -23.06 33.27
N ASP A 760 2.67 -22.00 32.66
CA ASP A 760 1.66 -22.10 31.62
C ASP A 760 2.32 -22.53 30.30
N VAL A 761 2.32 -23.83 30.03
CA VAL A 761 2.85 -24.45 28.81
C VAL A 761 1.87 -25.52 28.34
N ASP A 762 1.46 -25.43 27.07
CA ASP A 762 0.61 -26.46 26.44
C ASP A 762 1.49 -27.39 25.61
N PHE A 763 1.62 -28.64 26.05
CA PHE A 763 2.29 -29.69 25.27
C PHE A 763 1.33 -30.41 24.31
N GLY A 764 0.06 -29.97 24.20
CA GLY A 764 -0.91 -30.49 23.24
C GLY A 764 -1.38 -31.92 23.51
N LEU A 765 -1.08 -32.46 24.70
CA LEU A 765 -1.37 -33.85 25.09
C LEU A 765 -2.82 -34.00 25.58
N TYR A 766 -3.80 -33.70 24.72
CA TYR A 766 -5.20 -33.65 25.14
C TYR A 766 -5.85 -35.02 25.43
N THR A 767 -5.15 -36.12 25.25
CA THR A 767 -5.66 -37.45 25.54
C THR A 767 -4.49 -38.43 25.63
N TYR A 768 -4.23 -39.09 26.77
CA TYR A 768 -4.35 -40.56 26.89
C TYR A 768 -3.61 -41.20 28.08
N ASN A 769 -2.65 -40.59 28.77
CA ASN A 769 -2.18 -41.15 30.06
C ASN A 769 -1.30 -40.21 30.89
N ASN A 770 -1.53 -40.14 32.20
CA ASN A 770 -0.63 -39.49 33.17
C ASN A 770 0.63 -40.32 33.46
N ARG A 771 0.96 -41.26 32.57
CA ARG A 771 1.97 -42.30 32.79
C ARG A 771 3.11 -42.25 31.79
N ASN A 772 3.31 -41.13 31.11
CA ASN A 772 4.38 -41.04 30.12
C ASN A 772 5.75 -41.04 30.82
N SER A 773 6.76 -41.64 30.19
CA SER A 773 8.14 -41.33 30.53
C SER A 773 8.50 -39.95 29.97
N VAL A 774 9.17 -39.13 30.78
CA VAL A 774 9.64 -37.80 30.40
C VAL A 774 11.15 -37.78 30.53
N ASP A 775 11.82 -37.25 29.53
CA ASP A 775 13.21 -36.84 29.66
C ASP A 775 13.44 -35.52 28.92
N VAL A 776 14.42 -34.78 29.41
CA VAL A 776 14.82 -33.49 28.88
C VAL A 776 16.34 -33.51 28.69
N SER A 777 16.79 -33.10 27.50
CA SER A 777 18.20 -33.13 27.13
C SER A 777 19.03 -32.29 28.10
N ARG A 778 20.32 -32.63 28.22
CA ARG A 778 21.20 -31.99 29.20
C ARG A 778 21.38 -30.49 28.95
N ASN A 779 21.45 -30.10 27.68
CA ASN A 779 21.43 -28.69 27.27
C ASN A 779 20.08 -27.97 27.48
N GLY A 780 19.02 -28.70 27.85
CA GLY A 780 17.68 -28.15 28.14
C GLY A 780 16.89 -27.70 26.91
N GLU A 781 17.35 -28.00 25.70
CA GLU A 781 16.71 -27.52 24.47
C GLU A 781 15.61 -28.45 23.95
N LYS A 782 15.60 -29.71 24.40
CA LYS A 782 14.68 -30.74 23.90
C LYS A 782 14.02 -31.48 25.06
N LEU A 783 12.72 -31.70 24.93
CA LEU A 783 11.93 -32.54 25.81
C LEU A 783 11.25 -33.61 24.97
N CYS A 784 11.27 -34.85 25.44
CA CYS A 784 10.46 -35.91 24.84
C CYS A 784 9.61 -36.62 25.87
N LEU A 785 8.42 -37.04 25.42
CA LEU A 785 7.43 -37.78 26.19
C LEU A 785 7.10 -39.07 25.43
N LEU A 786 7.24 -40.20 26.10
CA LEU A 786 6.91 -41.51 25.56
C LEU A 786 5.72 -42.07 26.33
N ASP A 787 4.64 -42.46 25.65
CA ASP A 787 3.54 -43.09 26.36
C ASP A 787 3.91 -44.44 26.94
N GLU A 788 3.36 -44.72 28.11
CA GLU A 788 3.46 -46.03 28.72
C GLU A 788 2.28 -46.92 28.33
N GLY A 789 2.60 -48.11 27.82
CA GLY A 789 1.66 -49.20 27.65
C GLY A 789 0.78 -49.17 26.39
N LEU A 790 0.80 -48.12 25.55
CA LEU A 790 0.07 -48.17 24.28
C LEU A 790 0.76 -49.09 23.28
N SER A 791 -0.03 -49.58 22.32
CA SER A 791 0.42 -50.54 21.31
C SER A 791 -0.25 -50.22 19.97
N PRO A 792 0.46 -49.58 19.03
CA PRO A 792 1.85 -49.09 19.15
C PRO A 792 1.99 -47.88 20.09
N PHE A 793 3.18 -47.68 20.68
CA PHE A 793 3.50 -46.47 21.45
C PHE A 793 3.67 -45.25 20.54
N SER A 794 3.61 -44.07 21.14
CA SER A 794 3.78 -42.73 20.59
C SER A 794 4.90 -42.00 21.36
N LEU A 795 5.72 -41.28 20.60
CA LEU A 795 6.80 -40.41 21.11
C LEU A 795 6.51 -38.99 20.64
N TYR A 796 6.46 -38.06 21.59
CA TYR A 796 6.26 -36.62 21.37
C TYR A 796 7.56 -35.90 21.72
N CYS A 797 8.06 -35.02 20.85
CA CYS A 797 9.23 -34.20 21.19
C CYS A 797 8.99 -32.72 20.90
N PHE A 798 9.58 -31.88 21.75
CA PHE A 798 9.40 -30.43 21.77
C PHE A 798 10.75 -29.75 21.83
N SER A 799 10.88 -28.60 21.17
CA SER A 799 11.93 -27.65 21.50
C SER A 799 11.48 -26.79 22.67
N LEU A 800 12.37 -26.59 23.63
CA LEU A 800 12.14 -25.75 24.80
C LEU A 800 12.94 -24.46 24.69
N THR A 801 12.33 -23.36 25.12
CA THR A 801 13.03 -22.09 25.31
C THR A 801 12.41 -21.36 26.49
N TYR A 802 13.25 -20.94 27.44
CA TYR A 802 12.82 -20.12 28.56
C TYR A 802 13.24 -18.67 28.33
N ARG A 803 12.25 -17.79 28.32
CA ARG A 803 12.44 -16.34 28.18
C ARG A 803 12.41 -15.73 29.57
N HIS A 804 13.46 -15.00 29.94
CA HIS A 804 13.63 -14.43 31.29
C HIS A 804 12.97 -13.06 31.44
N ARG A 805 12.57 -12.41 30.34
CA ARG A 805 11.83 -11.14 30.38
C ARG A 805 10.45 -11.29 31.03
N ASP A 806 9.88 -10.17 31.46
CA ASP A 806 8.47 -10.04 31.92
C ASP A 806 8.03 -11.02 33.01
N GLY A 807 8.95 -11.51 33.85
CA GLY A 807 8.65 -12.46 34.94
C GLY A 807 8.90 -13.92 34.59
N GLY A 808 9.30 -14.23 33.35
CA GLY A 808 9.69 -15.58 32.95
C GLY A 808 8.58 -16.35 32.26
N THR A 809 8.81 -16.84 31.04
CA THR A 809 7.87 -17.72 30.34
C THR A 809 8.61 -18.90 29.69
N LEU A 810 8.04 -20.09 29.87
CA LEU A 810 8.50 -21.28 29.15
C LEU A 810 7.70 -21.42 27.86
N HIS A 811 8.41 -21.50 26.74
CA HIS A 811 7.84 -21.80 25.44
C HIS A 811 8.21 -23.21 25.01
N SER A 812 7.22 -23.92 24.47
CA SER A 812 7.39 -25.20 23.80
C SER A 812 7.04 -25.03 22.31
N LEU A 813 7.86 -25.62 21.44
CA LEU A 813 7.54 -25.78 20.02
C LEU A 813 7.41 -27.27 19.73
N TYR A 814 6.20 -27.67 19.32
CA TYR A 814 5.88 -29.05 18.97
C TYR A 814 6.46 -29.42 17.60
N HIS A 815 7.25 -30.50 17.54
CA HIS A 815 7.85 -31.00 16.29
C HIS A 815 7.05 -32.13 15.62
N GLY A 816 5.88 -32.46 16.18
CA GLY A 816 5.04 -33.58 15.75
C GLY A 816 5.13 -34.78 16.70
N ASP A 817 4.62 -35.91 16.22
CA ASP A 817 4.64 -37.19 16.92
C ASP A 817 5.06 -38.33 15.98
N VAL A 818 5.69 -39.36 16.55
CA VAL A 818 5.78 -40.66 15.88
C VAL A 818 4.43 -41.33 16.04
N ASP A 819 3.51 -41.03 15.12
CA ASP A 819 2.15 -41.56 15.16
C ASP A 819 2.19 -43.08 14.93
N HIS A 820 1.97 -43.84 16.02
CA HIS A 820 1.60 -45.25 16.05
C HIS A 820 2.20 -46.15 14.94
N GLY A 821 3.46 -46.63 15.08
CA GLY A 821 3.98 -47.54 14.05
C GLY A 821 5.28 -48.32 14.25
N VAL A 822 6.04 -48.12 15.34
CA VAL A 822 7.42 -48.68 15.41
C VAL A 822 7.61 -49.72 16.51
N GLY A 823 6.78 -49.70 17.57
CA GLY A 823 6.89 -50.66 18.67
C GLY A 823 5.67 -50.69 19.58
N SER A 824 5.64 -51.60 20.55
CA SER A 824 4.50 -51.83 21.45
C SER A 824 4.92 -51.83 22.91
N GLY A 825 4.12 -51.22 23.78
CA GLY A 825 4.39 -51.12 25.22
C GLY A 825 5.59 -50.24 25.49
N GLY A 826 5.49 -48.94 25.21
CA GLY A 826 6.49 -47.96 25.62
C GLY A 826 6.73 -48.05 27.12
N ALA A 827 8.00 -47.94 27.53
CA ALA A 827 8.42 -48.13 28.91
C ALA A 827 9.26 -46.95 29.40
N ASP A 828 10.20 -46.48 28.58
CA ASP A 828 11.14 -45.42 28.95
C ASP A 828 11.77 -44.70 27.75
N THR A 829 12.22 -43.47 27.96
CA THR A 829 12.94 -42.69 26.95
C THR A 829 14.07 -41.89 27.58
N ALA A 830 15.18 -41.77 26.83
CA ALA A 830 16.29 -40.89 27.19
C ALA A 830 16.74 -40.10 25.96
N LEU A 831 17.20 -38.88 26.14
CA LEU A 831 17.76 -38.03 25.10
C LEU A 831 19.28 -38.06 25.11
N SER A 832 19.90 -37.88 23.95
CA SER A 832 21.33 -37.56 23.88
C SER A 832 21.63 -36.25 24.62
N LEU A 833 22.89 -36.06 25.03
CA LEU A 833 23.31 -34.86 25.78
C LEU A 833 22.91 -33.55 25.08
N ASP A 834 23.07 -33.50 23.76
CA ASP A 834 22.70 -32.37 22.89
C ASP A 834 21.21 -32.37 22.45
N GLY A 835 20.44 -33.38 22.87
CA GLY A 835 19.04 -33.53 22.54
C GLY A 835 18.75 -33.88 21.08
N THR A 836 19.76 -34.13 20.23
CA THR A 836 19.56 -34.41 18.80
C THR A 836 18.78 -35.70 18.54
N VAL A 837 18.92 -36.70 19.41
CA VAL A 837 18.20 -37.98 19.30
C VAL A 837 17.53 -38.39 20.61
N ALA A 838 16.41 -39.11 20.48
CA ALA A 838 15.71 -39.78 21.57
C ALA A 838 15.81 -41.30 21.40
N TYR A 839 16.27 -41.97 22.45
CA TYR A 839 16.29 -43.43 22.58
C TYR A 839 14.99 -43.89 23.23
N THR A 840 14.39 -44.96 22.70
CA THR A 840 13.13 -45.50 23.22
C THR A 840 13.26 -46.96 23.65
N ALA A 841 12.86 -47.25 24.88
CA ALA A 841 12.66 -48.60 25.39
C ALA A 841 11.20 -49.00 25.22
N SER A 842 10.96 -50.09 24.49
CA SER A 842 9.61 -50.60 24.25
C SER A 842 9.58 -52.12 24.21
N GLY A 843 8.48 -52.70 24.70
CA GLY A 843 8.27 -54.14 24.80
C GLY A 843 8.25 -54.92 23.48
N SER A 844 8.19 -54.28 22.32
CA SER A 844 8.32 -54.86 20.98
C SER A 844 8.82 -53.76 20.05
N PRO A 845 9.73 -54.00 19.09
CA PRO A 845 10.17 -55.29 18.55
C PRO A 845 11.45 -55.86 19.19
N TYR A 846 11.68 -55.63 20.49
CA TYR A 846 12.84 -56.13 21.24
C TYR A 846 14.18 -55.53 20.79
N GLN A 847 14.16 -54.23 20.53
CA GLN A 847 15.29 -53.39 20.14
C GLN A 847 15.07 -51.98 20.68
N PHE A 848 16.10 -51.14 20.66
CA PHE A 848 15.91 -49.70 20.92
C PHE A 848 15.84 -48.95 19.60
N ASN A 849 14.74 -48.24 19.39
CA ASN A 849 14.58 -47.36 18.24
C ASN A 849 15.06 -45.95 18.63
N VAL A 850 15.85 -45.34 17.76
CA VAL A 850 16.42 -44.01 17.97
C VAL A 850 15.84 -43.06 16.96
N PHE A 851 15.28 -41.95 17.45
CA PHE A 851 14.56 -40.96 16.64
C PHE A 851 15.29 -39.62 16.69
N ASP A 852 15.36 -38.94 15.55
CA ASP A 852 15.75 -37.53 15.50
C ASP A 852 14.65 -36.69 16.18
N THR A 853 14.98 -35.86 17.17
CA THR A 853 13.99 -35.15 18.00
C THR A 853 13.32 -33.97 17.32
N THR A 854 13.74 -33.61 16.10
CA THR A 854 13.19 -32.49 15.33
C THR A 854 12.32 -33.00 14.17
N THR A 855 12.74 -34.07 13.51
CA THR A 855 12.02 -34.64 12.36
C THR A 855 11.18 -35.86 12.73
N LEU A 856 11.43 -36.43 13.92
CA LEU A 856 10.81 -37.65 14.45
C LEU A 856 10.97 -38.87 13.54
N LYS A 857 11.96 -38.82 12.65
CA LYS A 857 12.34 -39.98 11.84
C LYS A 857 13.23 -40.89 12.65
N GLN A 858 12.97 -42.18 12.55
CA GLN A 858 13.91 -43.18 13.07
C GLN A 858 15.22 -43.09 12.29
N VAL A 859 16.31 -42.79 12.99
CA VAL A 859 17.65 -42.63 12.41
C VAL A 859 18.55 -43.83 12.66
N GLN A 860 18.25 -44.63 13.70
CA GLN A 860 19.03 -45.80 14.06
C GLN A 860 18.19 -46.86 14.77
N THR A 861 18.70 -48.09 14.75
CA THR A 861 18.16 -49.23 15.50
C THR A 861 19.30 -49.90 16.26
N LEU A 862 19.17 -49.99 17.57
CA LEU A 862 20.13 -50.69 18.43
C LEU A 862 19.60 -52.07 18.78
N ALA A 863 20.40 -53.10 18.54
CA ALA A 863 20.02 -54.48 18.84
C ALA A 863 19.74 -54.65 20.33
N GLY A 864 18.62 -55.25 20.72
CA GLY A 864 18.27 -55.46 22.12
C GLY A 864 17.99 -56.93 22.48
N ASN A 865 17.55 -57.13 23.72
CA ASN A 865 16.96 -58.37 24.23
C ASN A 865 15.43 -58.17 24.39
N PRO A 866 14.62 -59.22 24.55
CA PRO A 866 13.19 -59.06 24.78
C PRO A 866 12.85 -58.20 25.99
N TYR A 867 11.81 -57.40 25.81
CA TYR A 867 11.25 -56.48 26.79
C TYR A 867 12.25 -55.43 27.32
N PRO A 868 12.75 -54.52 26.48
CA PRO A 868 13.36 -53.27 26.93
C PRO A 868 12.47 -52.54 27.95
N THR A 869 13.06 -52.07 29.06
CA THR A 869 12.33 -51.48 30.20
C THR A 869 12.94 -50.20 30.75
N ALA A 870 14.18 -49.87 30.38
CA ALA A 870 14.86 -48.67 30.85
C ALA A 870 15.77 -48.11 29.75
N ALA A 871 15.96 -46.80 29.73
CA ALA A 871 16.79 -46.08 28.79
C ALA A 871 17.50 -44.96 29.55
N GLU A 872 18.83 -44.95 29.56
CA GLU A 872 19.63 -43.93 30.26
C GLU A 872 20.80 -43.47 29.40
N VAL A 873 21.20 -42.20 29.52
CA VAL A 873 22.40 -41.65 28.88
C VAL A 873 23.32 -41.08 29.94
N ASP A 874 24.57 -41.53 29.97
CA ASP A 874 25.54 -41.05 30.95
C ASP A 874 26.14 -39.69 30.59
N VAL A 875 26.98 -39.19 31.49
CA VAL A 875 27.69 -37.91 31.37
C VAL A 875 28.70 -37.85 30.22
N ASN A 876 28.95 -38.97 29.52
CA ASN A 876 29.84 -39.08 28.36
C ASN A 876 29.07 -39.34 27.05
N GLY A 877 27.73 -39.41 27.10
CA GLY A 877 26.88 -39.68 25.94
C GLY A 877 26.78 -41.16 25.57
N ILE A 878 27.17 -42.07 26.46
CA ILE A 878 26.97 -43.52 26.30
C ILE A 878 25.51 -43.84 26.64
N PHE A 879 24.83 -44.52 25.72
CA PHE A 879 23.46 -44.99 25.94
C PHE A 879 23.46 -46.36 26.62
N TYR A 880 22.69 -46.50 27.71
CA TYR A 880 22.48 -47.74 28.46
C TYR A 880 21.02 -48.17 28.33
N GLY A 881 20.80 -49.31 27.69
CA GLY A 881 19.49 -49.90 27.51
C GLY A 881 19.27 -51.10 28.43
N GLY A 882 18.22 -51.05 29.27
CA GLY A 882 17.86 -52.08 30.23
C GLY A 882 16.74 -53.02 29.75
N PHE A 883 16.74 -54.27 30.21
CA PHE A 883 15.76 -55.30 29.83
C PHE A 883 15.13 -56.03 31.02
N ARG A 884 13.85 -56.42 30.88
CA ARG A 884 13.10 -57.14 31.91
C ARG A 884 13.60 -58.56 32.19
N ILE A 885 14.12 -59.28 31.20
CA ILE A 885 14.44 -60.72 31.33
C ILE A 885 15.90 -61.00 30.96
N THR A 886 16.64 -61.56 31.92
CA THR A 886 17.98 -62.12 31.69
C THR A 886 17.90 -63.57 31.20
N ARG A 887 18.43 -63.87 30.02
CA ARG A 887 18.83 -65.23 29.63
C ARG A 887 20.30 -65.21 29.28
N ASP A 888 21.18 -65.30 30.28
CA ASP A 888 22.64 -65.42 30.19
C ASP A 888 23.38 -64.34 29.34
N GLN A 889 22.69 -63.29 28.88
CA GLN A 889 23.20 -62.29 27.92
C GLN A 889 23.35 -60.87 28.51
N GLY A 890 23.17 -60.70 29.83
CA GLY A 890 23.11 -59.39 30.48
C GLY A 890 21.74 -58.70 30.33
N ASP A 891 21.34 -57.91 31.33
CA ASP A 891 20.12 -57.10 31.40
C ASP A 891 20.35 -55.61 31.11
N VAL A 892 21.61 -55.16 30.95
CA VAL A 892 21.91 -53.79 30.52
C VAL A 892 22.98 -53.82 29.44
N TRP A 893 22.71 -53.22 28.28
CA TRP A 893 23.65 -53.12 27.17
C TRP A 893 24.02 -51.65 26.93
N ALA A 894 25.31 -51.36 26.79
CA ALA A 894 25.83 -50.01 26.54
C ALA A 894 26.25 -49.83 25.09
N TYR A 895 25.95 -48.67 24.51
CA TYR A 895 26.24 -48.33 23.13
C TYR A 895 26.91 -46.96 23.04
N ASP A 896 27.85 -46.83 22.11
CA ASP A 896 28.38 -45.52 21.75
C ASP A 896 27.37 -44.73 20.90
N ARG A 897 27.71 -43.47 20.62
CA ARG A 897 26.86 -42.56 19.85
C ARG A 897 26.63 -43.05 18.41
N GLU A 898 27.57 -43.79 17.85
CA GLU A 898 27.48 -44.43 16.54
C GLU A 898 26.60 -45.69 16.54
N GLY A 899 26.11 -46.11 17.72
CA GLY A 899 25.25 -47.27 17.94
C GLY A 899 25.98 -48.60 18.02
N SER A 900 27.30 -48.58 18.18
CA SER A 900 28.11 -49.79 18.39
C SER A 900 27.97 -50.24 19.83
N LEU A 901 27.76 -51.56 20.00
CA LEU A 901 27.73 -52.16 21.34
C LEU A 901 29.12 -52.09 21.99
N ILE A 902 29.22 -51.37 23.11
CA ILE A 902 30.45 -51.25 23.91
C ILE A 902 30.59 -52.47 24.82
N LYS A 903 29.58 -52.73 25.65
CA LYS A 903 29.64 -53.75 26.71
C LYS A 903 28.24 -54.19 27.13
N LYS A 904 28.16 -55.41 27.66
CA LYS A 904 26.95 -55.97 28.28
C LYS A 904 27.21 -56.18 29.77
N TYR A 905 26.27 -55.74 30.58
CA TYR A 905 26.31 -55.80 32.03
C TYR A 905 25.17 -56.68 32.54
N SER A 906 25.38 -57.25 33.73
CA SER A 906 24.36 -58.01 34.46
C SER A 906 24.18 -57.37 35.83
N VAL A 907 23.11 -56.59 35.95
CA VAL A 907 22.66 -55.95 37.17
C VAL A 907 21.81 -56.92 38.00
N GLY A 908 21.23 -57.98 37.45
CA GLY A 908 20.53 -59.05 38.16
C GLY A 908 21.20 -60.42 38.01
N LYS A 909 20.81 -61.38 38.86
CA LYS A 909 21.07 -62.82 38.65
C LYS A 909 20.12 -63.34 37.56
N SER A 910 20.35 -64.57 37.06
CA SER A 910 19.63 -65.10 35.90
C SER A 910 18.10 -65.23 36.05
N SER A 911 17.56 -65.16 37.26
CA SER A 911 16.13 -65.17 37.59
C SER A 911 15.53 -63.79 37.85
N ASP A 912 16.33 -62.73 37.88
CA ASP A 912 15.90 -61.41 38.31
C ASP A 912 15.36 -60.59 37.11
N GLN A 913 14.48 -59.64 37.40
CA GLN A 913 13.94 -58.70 36.41
C GLN A 913 14.34 -57.27 36.77
N LEU A 914 14.95 -56.54 35.83
CA LEU A 914 15.11 -55.10 35.96
C LEU A 914 13.71 -54.44 35.93
N ARG A 915 13.42 -53.64 36.95
CA ARG A 915 12.15 -52.91 37.02
C ARG A 915 12.13 -51.80 35.98
N GLN A 916 10.93 -51.50 35.50
CA GLN A 916 10.71 -50.47 34.49
C GLN A 916 11.19 -49.10 34.99
N ARG A 917 11.99 -48.40 34.19
CA ARG A 917 12.60 -47.08 34.50
C ARG A 917 13.52 -47.06 35.73
N GLN A 918 13.92 -48.22 36.25
CA GLN A 918 14.75 -48.29 37.47
C GLN A 918 16.18 -48.70 37.13
N LEU A 919 16.79 -47.93 36.23
CA LEU A 919 18.21 -47.97 35.88
C LEU A 919 18.74 -46.55 36.06
N ILE A 920 19.86 -46.38 36.74
CA ILE A 920 20.51 -45.07 36.92
C ILE A 920 22.02 -45.23 36.76
N ILE A 921 22.71 -44.15 36.41
CA ILE A 921 24.17 -44.10 36.30
C ILE A 921 24.71 -43.13 37.35
N SER A 922 25.83 -43.47 38.01
CA SER A 922 26.48 -42.56 38.97
C SER A 922 26.90 -41.24 38.32
N GLY A 923 26.97 -40.15 39.10
CA GLY A 923 27.32 -38.82 38.58
C GLY A 923 28.68 -38.75 37.85
N ASP A 924 29.63 -39.63 38.19
CA ASP A 924 30.92 -39.74 37.50
C ASP A 924 30.90 -40.68 36.27
N GLY A 925 29.76 -41.31 35.97
CA GLY A 925 29.60 -42.26 34.87
C GLY A 925 30.20 -43.65 35.12
N SER A 926 30.78 -43.93 36.29
CA SER A 926 31.55 -45.15 36.54
C SER A 926 30.74 -46.36 37.01
N ARG A 927 29.50 -46.16 37.45
CA ARG A 927 28.64 -47.21 38.01
C ARG A 927 27.27 -47.19 37.37
N ILE A 928 26.83 -48.37 36.95
CA ILE A 928 25.43 -48.64 36.58
C ILE A 928 24.74 -49.23 37.79
N ILE A 929 23.56 -48.72 38.13
CA ILE A 929 22.78 -49.13 39.28
C ILE A 929 21.35 -49.46 38.84
N GLY A 930 20.82 -50.63 39.21
CA GLY A 930 19.47 -51.03 38.82
C GLY A 930 18.67 -51.61 39.98
N ALA A 931 17.37 -51.34 40.03
CA ALA A 931 16.44 -51.98 40.96
C ALA A 931 15.81 -53.21 40.30
N ILE A 932 15.99 -54.37 40.93
CA ILE A 932 15.52 -55.66 40.40
C ILE A 932 14.45 -56.31 41.29
N SER A 933 13.70 -57.27 40.73
CA SER A 933 12.74 -58.13 41.46
C SER A 933 12.83 -59.58 41.01
N ASP A 934 12.62 -60.55 41.91
CA ASP A 934 12.58 -61.98 41.57
C ASP A 934 11.37 -62.32 40.68
N TYR A 935 11.60 -63.03 39.57
CA TYR A 935 10.57 -63.51 38.66
C TYR A 935 9.48 -64.38 39.31
N PHE A 936 9.85 -65.19 40.31
CA PHE A 936 8.95 -66.18 40.92
C PHE A 936 8.25 -65.67 42.19
N ASP A 937 8.64 -64.50 42.68
CA ASP A 937 8.06 -63.89 43.85
C ASP A 937 7.79 -62.38 43.62
N PRO A 938 6.71 -62.05 42.89
CA PRO A 938 6.37 -60.66 42.59
C PRO A 938 5.92 -59.87 43.83
N VAL A 939 5.84 -60.51 45.01
CA VAL A 939 5.33 -59.92 46.25
C VAL A 939 6.38 -59.93 47.39
N ASP A 940 7.46 -60.70 47.32
CA ASP A 940 8.45 -60.83 48.43
C ASP A 940 9.96 -60.92 48.00
N GLY A 941 10.34 -60.68 46.73
CA GLY A 941 11.69 -60.98 46.23
C GLY A 941 12.67 -59.80 46.05
N TYR A 942 13.50 -59.54 47.07
CA TYR A 942 14.81 -58.87 47.07
C TYR A 942 15.12 -57.86 45.94
N THR A 943 15.16 -56.56 46.28
CA THR A 943 15.82 -55.56 45.44
C THR A 943 17.31 -55.55 45.76
N ALA A 944 18.11 -56.26 44.97
CA ALA A 944 19.53 -56.00 44.96
C ALA A 944 19.78 -54.76 44.11
N ILE A 945 20.27 -53.70 44.74
CA ILE A 945 20.81 -52.57 43.99
C ILE A 945 22.24 -52.95 43.64
N LEU A 946 22.54 -53.00 42.34
CA LEU A 946 23.77 -53.61 41.86
C LEU A 946 24.60 -52.60 41.09
N ALA A 947 25.73 -52.24 41.66
CA ALA A 947 26.71 -51.37 41.03
C ALA A 947 27.66 -52.22 40.17
N ALA A 948 27.54 -52.12 38.84
CA ALA A 948 28.43 -52.78 37.90
C ALA A 948 29.43 -51.77 37.31
N GLU A 949 30.68 -52.22 37.14
CA GLU A 949 31.77 -51.44 36.54
C GLU A 949 31.94 -51.71 35.03
#